data_AF-A0A0Q6RVL6-F1
#
_entry.id   AF-A0A0Q6RVL6-F1
#
_cell.length_a   1.000
_cell.length_b   1.000
_cell.length_c   1.000
_cell.angle_alpha   90.00
_cell.angle_beta   90.00
_cell.angle_gamma   90.00
#
_symmetry.space_group_name_H-M   'P 1'
#
loop_
_entity.id
_entity.type
_entity.pdbx_description
1 polymer ?
#
loop_
_entity_poly.entity_id
_entity_poly.type
_entity_poly.pdbx_seq_one_letter_code
_entity_poly.pdbx_strand_id
1 'polypeptide(L)'
;MGRRSFLLSLGAIALAGCGAGGADGPAASLLSGGTAGATATGTMSGTGASTGPFVHPGLLHTQADFDRMQVKYTTAPWSGSWNILVNNSHASLTYTPHPQTIVYRGYDGTHAENYSTLFNDVAAAYACALRWKISGDINYANKAVQIMNAWSSTLTSIQGTTDAALAAGIYGYEFANAGEIMRTYTGWAAADITSFQNMMRNVFYSINHDFLIRHNGTDITHYWANWDLCQMASIMAIGVLCDDRTLFDEAVTYFQSGAGNGAVAQAVYYIHPGFLGQWQESGRDQGHNTLGIALMGALCEMAWNQSVDLYGYDNNRFLMGAEYVAKANLIQSGTTYYTVPYVPYNNADNVYQGVFSTNSQGNVRPCWALVYNHYVNRKGLAAPYSKMFALQIQPEGGGGNYGPNSGGYDQLGYGTLTCTRDAIAAGAAPSGLKARTPAGQVELSWWGSAYGTSYNVKRATSTSGPWTTIASGITDLLTYTDNPGTGTWYYVVSAMTPGGETADSNRATAKVGKTLHTYLACNEGTGTAVSDASGQGHAGTLTGSAAWGTGKSGSAVALNGSTDYVNLPANLVTDLTDFTVACWVYWNAARTWERIFDFGSGTGRYMFLTPRSGSGGARFAITVDGGHGEQAVSSTTALPTSQWVHVAVTLSGRTATLYVNGAVAGTNSAEFLPPWQLGGTSQNWIGRSQYAADPYFNGRIDEFRIYRGALSAADIAALIASS
;
A
#
# COMPACT_ATOMS: atom_id res chain seq x y z
N MET A 1 -54.55 -10.57 3.14
CA MET A 1 -54.89 -11.67 4.09
C MET A 1 -53.57 -12.39 4.37
N GLY A 2 -52.82 -12.08 5.43
CA GLY A 2 -53.02 -12.51 6.83
C GLY A 2 -52.61 -13.99 6.96
N ARG A 3 -51.69 -14.46 7.83
CA ARG A 3 -50.94 -13.92 8.98
C ARG A 3 -49.71 -14.83 9.19
N ARG A 4 -48.57 -14.24 9.58
CA ARG A 4 -47.46 -14.90 10.32
C ARG A 4 -47.79 -14.96 11.82
N SER A 5 -47.18 -15.91 12.54
CA SER A 5 -46.52 -15.82 13.88
C SER A 5 -46.43 -17.24 14.47
N PHE A 6 -45.34 -17.74 15.09
CA PHE A 6 -44.75 -17.45 16.43
C PHE A 6 -43.46 -18.35 16.52
N LEU A 7 -42.23 -17.98 16.91
CA LEU A 7 -41.61 -17.44 18.15
C LEU A 7 -40.74 -18.50 18.91
N LEU A 8 -39.53 -18.03 19.28
CA LEU A 8 -38.36 -18.54 20.03
C LEU A 8 -38.55 -19.47 21.26
N SER A 9 -37.55 -20.31 21.60
CA SER A 9 -36.58 -20.06 22.70
C SER A 9 -35.75 -21.29 23.20
N LEU A 10 -34.61 -20.93 23.81
CA LEU A 10 -33.49 -21.62 24.51
C LEU A 10 -33.72 -22.88 25.38
N GLY A 11 -32.62 -23.63 25.62
CA GLY A 11 -32.30 -24.17 26.95
C GLY A 11 -31.48 -25.48 26.98
N ALA A 12 -30.25 -25.42 27.51
CA ALA A 12 -29.39 -26.57 27.83
C ALA A 12 -29.67 -27.12 29.26
N ILE A 13 -29.29 -28.39 29.55
CA ILE A 13 -28.60 -28.89 30.77
C ILE A 13 -28.40 -30.42 30.72
N ALA A 14 -27.34 -30.86 31.39
CA ALA A 14 -26.62 -32.14 31.37
C ALA A 14 -27.09 -33.23 32.36
N LEU A 15 -26.45 -34.42 32.26
CA LEU A 15 -26.00 -35.43 33.26
C LEU A 15 -26.15 -36.85 32.65
N ALA A 16 -25.39 -37.90 32.93
CA ALA A 16 -24.14 -38.22 33.64
C ALA A 16 -23.82 -39.70 33.29
N GLY A 17 -22.56 -40.15 33.41
CA GLY A 17 -22.21 -41.57 33.25
C GLY A 17 -20.79 -41.87 33.69
N CYS A 18 -20.67 -42.53 34.84
CA CYS A 18 -19.46 -42.77 35.64
C CYS A 18 -18.55 -43.88 35.09
N GLY A 19 -17.27 -43.83 35.47
CA GLY A 19 -16.34 -44.96 35.43
C GLY A 19 -15.04 -44.61 36.16
N ALA A 20 -14.72 -45.35 37.22
CA ALA A 20 -13.81 -44.98 38.30
C ALA A 20 -12.47 -45.74 38.31
N GLY A 21 -11.50 -45.20 39.06
CA GLY A 21 -10.37 -45.90 39.71
C GLY A 21 -9.00 -45.72 39.03
N GLY A 22 -7.89 -45.39 39.68
CA GLY A 22 -7.59 -45.11 41.09
C GLY A 22 -6.05 -45.08 41.32
N ALA A 23 -5.62 -44.20 42.25
CA ALA A 23 -4.45 -44.22 43.16
C ALA A 23 -2.96 -44.16 42.69
N ASP A 24 -2.35 -43.02 43.08
CA ASP A 24 -1.11 -42.79 43.89
C ASP A 24 0.35 -43.07 43.39
N GLY A 25 1.22 -42.05 43.61
CA GLY A 25 2.59 -41.82 43.10
C GLY A 25 3.77 -42.53 43.81
N PRO A 26 4.99 -41.95 43.99
CA PRO A 26 5.48 -40.58 43.75
C PRO A 26 6.77 -40.47 42.88
N ALA A 27 7.35 -39.25 42.87
CA ALA A 27 8.38 -38.70 41.98
C ALA A 27 9.76 -39.39 41.90
N ALA A 28 10.42 -39.22 40.74
CA ALA A 28 11.86 -38.96 40.64
C ALA A 28 12.20 -38.33 39.27
N SER A 29 12.98 -37.24 39.28
CA SER A 29 13.58 -36.61 38.12
C SER A 29 14.63 -37.50 37.45
N LEU A 30 14.81 -37.39 36.13
CA LEU A 30 16.13 -37.27 35.47
C LEU A 30 15.96 -36.97 33.98
N LEU A 31 16.97 -36.28 33.46
CA LEU A 31 17.03 -35.48 32.24
C LEU A 31 17.20 -36.28 30.93
N SER A 32 16.89 -35.54 29.85
CA SER A 32 17.49 -35.57 28.50
C SER A 32 16.83 -36.45 27.42
N GLY A 33 16.60 -35.83 26.25
CA GLY A 33 16.41 -36.57 25.00
C GLY A 33 15.36 -36.04 24.00
N GLY A 34 15.43 -34.75 23.65
CA GLY A 34 14.94 -34.11 22.41
C GLY A 34 13.74 -34.69 21.64
N THR A 35 12.62 -33.97 21.69
CA THR A 35 11.58 -34.02 20.64
C THR A 35 11.55 -32.69 19.88
N ALA A 36 11.54 -32.82 18.56
CA ALA A 36 11.41 -31.73 17.59
C ALA A 36 10.06 -31.03 17.76
N GLY A 37 10.11 -29.74 18.08
CA GLY A 37 8.98 -28.81 17.99
C GLY A 37 9.39 -27.64 17.13
N ALA A 38 9.04 -27.68 15.84
CA ALA A 38 9.21 -26.57 14.92
C ALA A 38 8.14 -25.51 15.20
N THR A 39 8.39 -24.60 16.15
CA THR A 39 7.69 -23.33 16.25
C THR A 39 8.48 -22.27 15.49
N ALA A 40 8.25 -22.17 14.18
CA ALA A 40 8.75 -21.06 13.38
C ALA A 40 7.76 -19.87 13.47
N THR A 41 7.76 -19.18 14.61
CA THR A 41 7.28 -17.79 14.67
C THR A 41 8.44 -16.88 14.28
N GLY A 42 8.81 -16.91 13.01
CA GLY A 42 9.77 -15.96 12.45
C GLY A 42 9.05 -14.69 12.07
N THR A 43 9.17 -13.64 12.89
CA THR A 43 8.95 -12.26 12.44
C THR A 43 10.03 -11.94 11.40
N MET A 44 9.66 -11.99 10.12
CA MET A 44 10.49 -11.52 9.01
C MET A 44 10.50 -9.98 9.06
N SER A 45 11.48 -9.41 9.76
CA SER A 45 11.66 -7.95 9.88
C SER A 45 12.53 -7.35 8.75
N GLY A 46 12.69 -8.06 7.63
CA GLY A 46 13.53 -7.62 6.52
C GLY A 46 12.72 -6.88 5.46
N THR A 47 12.83 -5.55 5.42
CA THR A 47 12.39 -4.71 4.27
C THR A 47 13.47 -4.56 3.20
N GLY A 48 14.64 -5.19 3.37
CA GLY A 48 15.75 -5.19 2.43
C GLY A 48 15.80 -6.44 1.56
N ALA A 49 16.42 -6.33 0.38
CA ALA A 49 16.62 -7.42 -0.56
C ALA A 49 17.32 -8.61 0.11
N SER A 50 16.70 -9.80 0.02
CA SER A 50 17.36 -11.06 0.35
C SER A 50 18.57 -11.25 -0.58
N THR A 51 19.76 -11.48 0.00
CA THR A 51 21.00 -11.74 -0.74
C THR A 51 21.25 -13.23 -1.01
N GLY A 52 20.30 -14.09 -0.65
CA GLY A 52 20.37 -15.54 -0.88
C GLY A 52 19.97 -15.95 -2.30
N PRO A 53 20.26 -17.19 -2.72
CA PRO A 53 19.70 -17.75 -3.94
C PRO A 53 18.16 -17.76 -3.86
N PHE A 54 17.50 -17.69 -5.02
CA PHE A 54 16.05 -17.78 -5.08
C PHE A 54 15.56 -19.16 -4.58
N VAL A 55 14.39 -19.14 -3.95
CA VAL A 55 13.65 -20.34 -3.57
C VAL A 55 12.90 -20.85 -4.79
N HIS A 56 13.00 -22.16 -5.03
CA HIS A 56 12.37 -22.83 -6.18
C HIS A 56 11.66 -24.14 -5.80
N PRO A 57 10.43 -24.39 -6.29
CA PRO A 57 9.55 -23.38 -6.86
C PRO A 57 9.25 -22.28 -5.83
N GLY A 58 9.20 -21.01 -6.25
CA GLY A 58 9.02 -19.90 -5.30
C GLY A 58 8.38 -18.63 -5.88
N LEU A 59 7.64 -18.75 -6.99
CA LEU A 59 6.72 -17.70 -7.41
C LEU A 59 5.42 -17.76 -6.58
N LEU A 60 4.25 -17.93 -7.17
CA LEU A 60 3.00 -17.95 -6.39
C LEU A 60 2.86 -19.18 -5.49
N HIS A 61 3.60 -20.26 -5.78
CA HIS A 61 3.52 -21.51 -5.03
C HIS A 61 4.91 -22.03 -4.70
N THR A 62 5.11 -22.36 -3.42
CA THR A 62 6.29 -23.08 -2.94
C THR A 62 6.10 -24.60 -3.00
N GLN A 63 7.17 -25.37 -2.78
CA GLN A 63 7.03 -26.83 -2.64
C GLN A 63 6.09 -27.19 -1.48
N ALA A 64 6.14 -26.46 -0.36
CA ALA A 64 5.22 -26.67 0.76
C ALA A 64 3.75 -26.38 0.42
N ASP A 65 3.49 -25.47 -0.53
CA ASP A 65 2.14 -25.25 -1.04
C ASP A 65 1.65 -26.43 -1.85
N PHE A 66 2.49 -27.01 -2.72
CA PHE A 66 2.13 -28.22 -3.46
C PHE A 66 1.91 -29.42 -2.55
N ASP A 67 2.77 -29.62 -1.55
CA ASP A 67 2.61 -30.69 -0.57
C ASP A 67 1.26 -30.56 0.16
N ARG A 68 0.86 -29.33 0.54
CA ARG A 68 -0.47 -29.06 1.09
C ARG A 68 -1.57 -29.44 0.10
N MET A 69 -1.48 -28.97 -1.15
CA MET A 69 -2.51 -29.22 -2.16
C MET A 69 -2.69 -30.72 -2.43
N GLN A 70 -1.61 -31.49 -2.53
CA GLN A 70 -1.62 -32.94 -2.72
C GLN A 70 -2.37 -33.68 -1.60
N VAL A 71 -2.26 -33.20 -0.36
CA VAL A 71 -2.98 -33.79 0.77
C VAL A 71 -4.44 -33.33 0.81
N LYS A 72 -4.73 -32.08 0.41
CA LYS A 72 -6.02 -31.44 0.66
C LYS A 72 -7.00 -31.49 -0.52
N TYR A 73 -6.57 -31.72 -1.76
CA TYR A 73 -7.41 -31.57 -2.96
C TYR A 73 -8.68 -32.44 -3.00
N THR A 74 -8.79 -33.46 -2.14
CA THR A 74 -10.00 -34.30 -2.00
C THR A 74 -10.92 -33.87 -0.85
N THR A 75 -10.52 -32.88 -0.05
CA THR A 75 -11.25 -32.39 1.12
C THR A 75 -11.83 -31.01 0.89
N ALA A 76 -13.01 -30.72 1.46
CA ALA A 76 -13.59 -29.39 1.36
C ALA A 76 -12.79 -28.36 2.19
N PRO A 77 -12.63 -27.11 1.72
CA PRO A 77 -13.17 -26.58 0.46
C PRO A 77 -12.29 -26.79 -0.78
N TRP A 78 -11.05 -27.26 -0.63
CA TRP A 78 -10.09 -27.45 -1.73
C TRP A 78 -10.65 -28.32 -2.88
N SER A 79 -11.42 -29.36 -2.55
CA SER A 79 -12.04 -30.25 -3.53
C SER A 79 -12.99 -29.56 -4.50
N GLY A 80 -13.64 -28.47 -4.10
CA GLY A 80 -14.50 -27.69 -5.00
C GLY A 80 -13.69 -27.05 -6.12
N SER A 81 -12.56 -26.42 -5.79
CA SER A 81 -11.70 -25.75 -6.77
C SER A 81 -10.89 -26.76 -7.59
N TRP A 82 -10.49 -27.89 -7.00
CA TRP A 82 -9.94 -29.03 -7.74
C TRP A 82 -10.92 -29.54 -8.81
N ASN A 83 -12.20 -29.71 -8.47
CA ASN A 83 -13.23 -30.14 -9.42
C ASN A 83 -13.42 -29.12 -10.55
N ILE A 84 -13.31 -27.82 -10.27
CA ILE A 84 -13.33 -26.79 -11.32
C ILE A 84 -12.10 -26.92 -12.22
N LEU A 85 -10.90 -27.11 -11.66
CA LEU A 85 -9.66 -27.29 -12.41
C LEU A 85 -9.74 -28.48 -13.38
N VAL A 86 -10.12 -29.67 -12.90
CA VAL A 86 -10.11 -30.88 -13.75
C VAL A 86 -11.19 -30.87 -14.83
N ASN A 87 -12.27 -30.09 -14.65
CA ASN A 87 -13.34 -29.90 -15.62
C ASN A 87 -13.12 -28.71 -16.56
N ASN A 88 -12.10 -27.88 -16.32
CA ASN A 88 -11.78 -26.74 -17.18
C ASN A 88 -11.16 -27.24 -18.49
N SER A 89 -11.65 -26.75 -19.64
CA SER A 89 -11.15 -27.14 -20.96
C SER A 89 -9.67 -26.82 -21.18
N HIS A 90 -9.14 -25.82 -20.48
CA HIS A 90 -7.71 -25.48 -20.47
C HIS A 90 -6.84 -26.55 -19.78
N ALA A 91 -7.43 -27.39 -18.93
CA ALA A 91 -6.76 -28.52 -18.29
C ALA A 91 -7.00 -29.85 -19.04
N SER A 92 -7.30 -29.80 -20.35
CA SER A 92 -7.53 -30.99 -21.19
C SER A 92 -6.23 -31.49 -21.85
N LEU A 93 -6.03 -32.81 -21.88
CA LEU A 93 -4.92 -33.41 -22.64
C LEU A 93 -5.10 -33.28 -24.16
N THR A 94 -6.32 -33.02 -24.63
CA THR A 94 -6.60 -32.75 -26.05
C THR A 94 -6.42 -31.28 -26.43
N TYR A 95 -6.08 -30.41 -25.48
CA TYR A 95 -5.78 -29.01 -25.75
C TYR A 95 -4.62 -28.88 -26.74
N THR A 96 -4.77 -28.01 -27.74
CA THR A 96 -3.76 -27.75 -28.77
C THR A 96 -3.30 -26.30 -28.63
N PRO A 97 -1.99 -26.03 -28.46
CA PRO A 97 -1.48 -24.66 -28.41
C PRO A 97 -1.55 -23.96 -29.78
N HIS A 98 -1.72 -22.64 -29.76
CA HIS A 98 -1.84 -21.78 -30.94
C HIS A 98 -0.80 -20.63 -30.90
N PRO A 99 0.51 -20.94 -30.89
CA PRO A 99 1.54 -19.92 -30.77
C PRO A 99 1.52 -18.97 -31.96
N GLN A 100 1.82 -17.69 -31.68
CA GLN A 100 1.87 -16.64 -32.68
C GLN A 100 3.31 -16.10 -32.77
N THR A 101 3.77 -15.80 -33.99
CA THR A 101 5.08 -15.15 -34.17
C THR A 101 5.10 -13.75 -33.58
N ILE A 102 3.98 -13.02 -33.75
CA ILE A 102 3.74 -11.71 -33.15
C ILE A 102 2.37 -11.72 -32.49
N VAL A 103 2.29 -11.25 -31.25
CA VAL A 103 1.03 -11.01 -30.55
C VAL A 103 0.68 -9.53 -30.64
N TYR A 104 -0.51 -9.21 -31.15
CA TYR A 104 -1.06 -7.86 -31.25
C TYR A 104 -2.15 -7.63 -30.20
N ARG A 105 -1.99 -6.56 -29.42
CA ARG A 105 -3.02 -6.04 -28.51
C ARG A 105 -3.20 -4.53 -28.72
N GLY A 106 -4.45 -4.11 -28.86
CA GLY A 106 -4.85 -2.82 -29.38
C GLY A 106 -4.75 -2.77 -30.91
N TYR A 107 -5.82 -2.35 -31.58
CA TYR A 107 -5.83 -2.18 -33.04
C TYR A 107 -4.99 -0.97 -33.44
N ASP A 108 -3.92 -1.20 -34.22
CA ASP A 108 -2.96 -0.18 -34.68
C ASP A 108 -3.31 0.40 -36.05
N GLY A 109 -4.49 0.08 -36.60
CA GLY A 109 -4.91 0.46 -37.95
C GLY A 109 -4.50 -0.53 -39.05
N THR A 110 -3.65 -1.51 -38.75
CA THR A 110 -3.12 -2.47 -39.74
C THR A 110 -3.34 -3.92 -39.33
N HIS A 111 -3.03 -4.27 -38.08
CA HIS A 111 -3.01 -5.64 -37.58
C HIS A 111 -4.20 -5.89 -36.66
N ALA A 112 -4.94 -6.98 -36.92
CA ALA A 112 -6.01 -7.42 -36.05
C ALA A 112 -5.45 -7.95 -34.72
N GLU A 113 -6.19 -7.71 -33.64
CA GLU A 113 -5.84 -8.25 -32.32
C GLU A 113 -5.88 -9.78 -32.32
N ASN A 114 -4.85 -10.41 -31.77
CA ASN A 114 -4.77 -11.87 -31.62
C ASN A 114 -4.31 -12.29 -30.21
N TYR A 115 -4.14 -11.36 -29.27
CA TYR A 115 -3.67 -11.63 -27.90
C TYR A 115 -4.51 -12.63 -27.10
N SER A 116 -5.74 -12.91 -27.55
CA SER A 116 -6.55 -13.97 -26.96
C SER A 116 -5.95 -15.36 -27.12
N THR A 117 -5.19 -15.62 -28.16
CA THR A 117 -4.50 -16.92 -28.29
C THR A 117 -3.46 -17.09 -27.18
N LEU A 118 -2.73 -16.02 -26.83
CA LEU A 118 -1.72 -16.05 -25.77
C LEU A 118 -2.35 -16.33 -24.40
N PHE A 119 -3.38 -15.58 -24.00
CA PHE A 119 -3.93 -15.77 -22.64
C PHE A 119 -4.61 -17.12 -22.44
N ASN A 120 -5.20 -17.70 -23.51
CA ASN A 120 -5.81 -19.03 -23.43
C ASN A 120 -4.72 -20.11 -23.25
N ASP A 121 -3.63 -20.01 -24.02
CA ASP A 121 -2.52 -20.97 -23.94
C ASP A 121 -1.77 -20.86 -22.60
N VAL A 122 -1.58 -19.64 -22.08
CA VAL A 122 -0.98 -19.41 -20.75
C VAL A 122 -1.85 -20.04 -19.64
N ALA A 123 -3.17 -19.83 -19.69
CA ALA A 123 -4.10 -20.46 -18.76
C ALA A 123 -4.05 -22.00 -18.85
N ALA A 124 -3.94 -22.56 -20.05
CA ALA A 124 -3.80 -24.00 -20.26
C ALA A 124 -2.47 -24.56 -19.73
N ALA A 125 -1.36 -23.86 -19.98
CA ALA A 125 -0.05 -24.24 -19.45
C ALA A 125 -0.06 -24.29 -17.91
N TYR A 126 -0.59 -23.25 -17.26
CA TYR A 126 -0.68 -23.20 -15.81
C TYR A 126 -1.65 -24.24 -15.23
N ALA A 127 -2.84 -24.39 -15.81
CA ALA A 127 -3.82 -25.37 -15.34
C ALA A 127 -3.29 -26.81 -15.44
N CYS A 128 -2.60 -27.14 -16.53
CA CYS A 128 -1.92 -28.43 -16.69
C CYS A 128 -0.76 -28.59 -15.69
N ALA A 129 0.05 -27.55 -15.48
CA ALA A 129 1.15 -27.59 -14.52
C ALA A 129 0.66 -27.84 -13.09
N LEU A 130 -0.39 -27.14 -12.64
CA LEU A 130 -1.05 -27.39 -11.34
C LEU A 130 -1.58 -28.82 -11.24
N ARG A 131 -2.30 -29.27 -12.28
CA ARG A 131 -2.91 -30.60 -12.28
C ARG A 131 -1.84 -31.69 -12.16
N TRP A 132 -0.73 -31.57 -12.88
CA TRP A 132 0.42 -32.46 -12.73
C TRP A 132 0.97 -32.42 -11.31
N LYS A 133 1.30 -31.22 -10.81
CA LYS A 133 1.99 -31.08 -9.52
C LYS A 133 1.16 -31.63 -8.36
N ILE A 134 -0.18 -31.57 -8.46
CA ILE A 134 -1.10 -32.09 -7.43
C ILE A 134 -1.42 -33.58 -7.61
N SER A 135 -1.65 -34.06 -8.84
CA SER A 135 -2.07 -35.46 -9.07
C SER A 135 -0.91 -36.44 -9.31
N GLY A 136 0.26 -35.95 -9.70
CA GLY A 136 1.38 -36.75 -10.17
C GLY A 136 1.23 -37.27 -11.62
N ASP A 137 0.13 -36.99 -12.32
CA ASP A 137 -0.08 -37.45 -13.70
C ASP A 137 0.82 -36.67 -14.69
N ILE A 138 1.86 -37.35 -15.15
CA ILE A 138 2.89 -36.82 -16.04
C ILE A 138 2.36 -36.36 -17.41
N ASN A 139 1.18 -36.82 -17.84
CA ASN A 139 0.61 -36.37 -19.10
C ASN A 139 0.28 -34.87 -19.07
N TYR A 140 -0.10 -34.34 -17.91
CA TYR A 140 -0.32 -32.90 -17.73
C TYR A 140 0.99 -32.11 -17.70
N ALA A 141 2.08 -32.68 -17.17
CA ALA A 141 3.40 -32.08 -17.27
C ALA A 141 3.84 -31.94 -18.73
N ASN A 142 3.70 -33.03 -19.50
CA ASN A 142 4.00 -33.05 -20.92
C ASN A 142 3.16 -32.03 -21.69
N LYS A 143 1.87 -31.89 -21.37
CA LYS A 143 1.00 -30.88 -21.99
C LYS A 143 1.44 -29.45 -21.67
N ALA A 144 1.77 -29.16 -20.41
CA ALA A 144 2.24 -27.83 -20.00
C ALA A 144 3.54 -27.46 -20.74
N VAL A 145 4.52 -28.39 -20.78
CA VAL A 145 5.79 -28.20 -21.52
C VAL A 145 5.54 -28.06 -23.02
N GLN A 146 4.64 -28.86 -23.61
CA GLN A 146 4.28 -28.74 -25.03
C GLN A 146 3.82 -27.32 -25.36
N ILE A 147 2.96 -26.72 -24.54
CA ILE A 147 2.45 -25.37 -24.74
C ILE A 147 3.60 -24.35 -24.61
N MET A 148 4.38 -24.41 -23.53
CA MET A 148 5.50 -23.48 -23.30
C MET A 148 6.55 -23.54 -24.41
N ASN A 149 6.91 -24.75 -24.86
CA ASN A 149 7.88 -24.94 -25.94
C ASN A 149 7.35 -24.46 -27.30
N ALA A 150 6.04 -24.61 -27.55
CA ALA A 150 5.43 -24.09 -28.77
C ALA A 150 5.55 -22.56 -28.85
N TRP A 151 5.34 -21.86 -27.74
CA TRP A 151 5.52 -20.41 -27.68
C TRP A 151 6.99 -19.99 -27.70
N SER A 152 7.87 -20.61 -26.91
CA SER A 152 9.29 -20.22 -26.84
C SER A 152 10.06 -20.43 -28.14
N SER A 153 9.58 -21.33 -29.01
CA SER A 153 10.14 -21.53 -30.36
C SER A 153 9.53 -20.63 -31.44
N THR A 154 8.44 -19.91 -31.15
CA THR A 154 7.65 -19.17 -32.16
C THR A 154 7.58 -17.67 -31.91
N LEU A 155 7.34 -17.25 -30.66
CA LEU A 155 7.08 -15.85 -30.33
C LEU A 155 8.35 -15.01 -30.41
N THR A 156 8.27 -13.94 -31.19
CA THR A 156 9.39 -13.01 -31.40
C THR A 156 9.10 -11.59 -30.93
N SER A 157 7.83 -11.20 -30.80
CA SER A 157 7.44 -9.84 -30.42
C SER A 157 6.00 -9.76 -29.92
N ILE A 158 5.73 -8.78 -29.06
CA ILE A 158 4.39 -8.33 -28.71
C ILE A 158 4.28 -6.87 -29.19
N GLN A 159 3.25 -6.56 -29.96
CA GLN A 159 3.04 -5.29 -30.67
C GLN A 159 1.58 -4.84 -30.57
N GLY A 160 1.26 -3.72 -31.21
CA GLY A 160 -0.05 -3.09 -31.24
C GLY A 160 0.01 -1.65 -30.76
N THR A 161 -1.03 -1.18 -30.09
CA THR A 161 -1.02 0.15 -29.44
C THR A 161 -0.19 0.08 -28.14
N THR A 162 -0.35 1.08 -27.27
CA THR A 162 0.17 1.03 -25.90
C THR A 162 -0.31 -0.21 -25.13
N ASP A 163 -1.41 -0.84 -25.53
CA ASP A 163 -1.94 -2.05 -24.91
C ASP A 163 -1.04 -3.28 -25.09
N ALA A 164 -0.04 -3.24 -25.98
CA ALA A 164 1.02 -4.24 -26.04
C ALA A 164 1.72 -4.42 -24.68
N ALA A 165 1.89 -3.33 -23.92
CA ALA A 165 2.43 -3.37 -22.57
C ALA A 165 1.50 -4.13 -21.60
N LEU A 166 0.18 -4.01 -21.73
CA LEU A 166 -0.76 -4.80 -20.93
C LEU A 166 -0.66 -6.29 -21.25
N ALA A 167 -0.51 -6.66 -22.53
CA ALA A 167 -0.30 -8.07 -22.90
C ALA A 167 0.99 -8.63 -22.30
N ALA A 168 2.09 -7.87 -22.39
CA ALA A 168 3.37 -8.27 -21.82
C ALA A 168 3.31 -8.39 -20.28
N GLY A 169 2.69 -7.42 -19.59
CA GLY A 169 2.63 -7.42 -18.13
C GLY A 169 1.70 -8.50 -17.58
N ILE A 170 0.46 -8.54 -18.05
CA ILE A 170 -0.56 -9.46 -17.54
C ILE A 170 -0.17 -10.90 -17.84
N TYR A 171 0.09 -11.25 -19.10
CA TYR A 171 0.33 -12.66 -19.44
C TYR A 171 1.77 -13.11 -19.14
N GLY A 172 2.71 -12.18 -19.01
CA GLY A 172 4.11 -12.48 -18.71
C GLY A 172 4.31 -13.10 -17.32
N TYR A 173 3.72 -12.52 -16.27
CA TYR A 173 3.87 -13.08 -14.92
C TYR A 173 3.16 -14.44 -14.79
N GLU A 174 2.04 -14.60 -15.46
CA GLU A 174 1.27 -15.84 -15.48
C GLU A 174 2.04 -16.96 -16.19
N PHE A 175 2.68 -16.66 -17.33
CA PHE A 175 3.47 -17.62 -18.07
C PHE A 175 4.74 -18.01 -17.31
N ALA A 176 5.41 -17.04 -16.68
CA ALA A 176 6.55 -17.30 -15.81
C ALA A 176 6.18 -18.21 -14.63
N ASN A 177 5.00 -18.03 -14.04
CA ASN A 177 4.48 -18.93 -13.00
C ASN A 177 4.27 -20.35 -13.52
N ALA A 178 3.70 -20.54 -14.71
CA ALA A 178 3.59 -21.87 -15.31
C ALA A 178 4.98 -22.53 -15.49
N GLY A 179 5.95 -21.78 -16.01
CA GLY A 179 7.34 -22.24 -16.16
C GLY A 179 7.98 -22.60 -14.82
N GLU A 180 7.78 -21.80 -13.78
CA GLU A 180 8.35 -22.05 -12.47
C GLU A 180 7.80 -23.31 -11.79
N ILE A 181 6.53 -23.65 -11.98
CA ILE A 181 5.99 -24.95 -11.52
C ILE A 181 6.74 -26.09 -12.20
N MET A 182 6.95 -25.95 -13.51
CA MET A 182 7.54 -26.96 -14.37
C MET A 182 9.06 -27.06 -14.28
N ARG A 183 9.76 -26.11 -13.66
CA ARG A 183 11.22 -26.16 -13.39
C ARG A 183 11.68 -27.48 -12.79
N THR A 184 10.84 -28.09 -11.96
CA THR A 184 11.15 -29.35 -11.25
C THR A 184 10.81 -30.61 -12.05
N TYR A 185 10.23 -30.46 -13.24
CA TYR A 185 9.86 -31.59 -14.09
C TYR A 185 11.06 -32.07 -14.92
N THR A 186 11.51 -33.29 -14.65
CA THR A 186 12.67 -33.89 -15.33
C THR A 186 12.47 -34.15 -16.83
N GLY A 187 11.22 -34.15 -17.30
CA GLY A 187 10.90 -34.31 -18.72
C GLY A 187 10.98 -33.02 -19.54
N TRP A 188 11.25 -31.87 -18.92
CA TRP A 188 11.50 -30.62 -19.65
C TRP A 188 13.00 -30.52 -19.98
N ALA A 189 13.35 -30.55 -21.26
CA ALA A 189 14.75 -30.50 -21.67
C ALA A 189 15.39 -29.17 -21.25
N ALA A 190 16.63 -29.22 -20.75
CA ALA A 190 17.34 -28.02 -20.29
C ALA A 190 17.45 -26.94 -21.37
N ALA A 191 17.66 -27.32 -22.64
CA ALA A 191 17.70 -26.39 -23.77
C ALA A 191 16.35 -25.69 -24.02
N ASP A 192 15.24 -26.39 -23.78
CA ASP A 192 13.90 -25.84 -23.92
C ASP A 192 13.57 -24.87 -22.77
N ILE A 193 14.02 -25.19 -21.54
CA ILE A 193 13.95 -24.27 -20.39
C ILE A 193 14.70 -22.98 -20.71
N THR A 194 15.94 -23.10 -21.22
CA THR A 194 16.73 -21.92 -21.62
C THR A 194 16.03 -21.13 -22.72
N SER A 195 15.42 -21.79 -23.71
CA SER A 195 14.67 -21.12 -24.78
C SER A 195 13.46 -20.36 -24.23
N PHE A 196 12.74 -20.96 -23.29
CA PHE A 196 11.62 -20.31 -22.60
C PHE A 196 12.08 -19.10 -21.77
N GLN A 197 13.13 -19.23 -20.96
CA GLN A 197 13.71 -18.11 -20.21
C GLN A 197 14.17 -16.97 -21.14
N ASN A 198 14.74 -17.29 -22.30
CA ASN A 198 15.14 -16.30 -23.29
C ASN A 198 13.94 -15.57 -23.89
N MET A 199 12.85 -16.27 -24.22
CA MET A 199 11.61 -15.62 -24.65
C MET A 199 11.08 -14.66 -23.57
N MET A 200 11.05 -15.11 -22.30
CA MET A 200 10.59 -14.28 -21.19
C MET A 200 11.44 -13.00 -21.02
N ARG A 201 12.77 -13.10 -21.09
CA ARG A 201 13.66 -11.93 -21.00
C ARG A 201 13.59 -11.02 -22.23
N ASN A 202 13.63 -11.58 -23.42
CA ASN A 202 13.85 -10.81 -24.65
C ASN A 202 12.55 -10.23 -25.24
N VAL A 203 11.39 -10.79 -24.89
CA VAL A 203 10.09 -10.33 -25.40
C VAL A 203 9.28 -9.64 -24.31
N PHE A 204 9.11 -10.28 -23.15
CA PHE A 204 8.24 -9.74 -22.11
C PHE A 204 8.96 -8.67 -21.28
N TYR A 205 10.09 -9.00 -20.64
CA TYR A 205 10.81 -8.08 -19.77
C TYR A 205 11.19 -6.77 -20.49
N SER A 206 11.66 -6.84 -21.73
CA SER A 206 12.03 -5.65 -22.50
C SER A 206 10.88 -4.64 -22.61
N ILE A 207 9.65 -5.10 -22.78
CA ILE A 207 8.46 -4.24 -22.85
C ILE A 207 8.07 -3.76 -21.44
N ASN A 208 8.10 -4.65 -20.45
CA ASN A 208 7.71 -4.33 -19.08
C ASN A 208 8.63 -3.24 -18.48
N HIS A 209 9.95 -3.42 -18.60
CA HIS A 209 10.96 -2.48 -18.13
C HIS A 209 10.84 -1.12 -18.82
N ASP A 210 10.74 -1.15 -20.15
CA ASP A 210 10.59 0.05 -20.96
C ASP A 210 9.35 0.87 -20.56
N PHE A 211 8.24 0.19 -20.27
CA PHE A 211 7.03 0.84 -19.75
C PHE A 211 7.29 1.51 -18.39
N LEU A 212 7.88 0.81 -17.41
CA LEU A 212 8.13 1.40 -16.08
C LEU A 212 9.11 2.58 -16.11
N ILE A 213 10.02 2.64 -17.10
CA ILE A 213 10.97 3.74 -17.24
C ILE A 213 10.38 4.91 -18.04
N ARG A 214 9.75 4.63 -19.19
CA ARG A 214 9.35 5.68 -20.13
C ARG A 214 7.86 6.01 -20.10
N HIS A 215 7.00 5.10 -19.60
CA HIS A 215 5.55 5.23 -19.64
C HIS A 215 5.05 5.64 -21.03
N ASN A 216 5.56 5.00 -22.09
CA ASN A 216 5.26 5.37 -23.48
C ASN A 216 5.55 6.84 -23.86
N GLY A 217 6.44 7.51 -23.13
CA GLY A 217 6.82 8.91 -23.34
C GLY A 217 5.84 9.93 -22.74
N THR A 218 4.92 9.51 -21.86
CA THR A 218 3.94 10.38 -21.21
C THR A 218 4.35 10.72 -19.76
N ASP A 219 3.50 11.48 -19.07
CA ASP A 219 3.65 11.71 -17.63
C ASP A 219 3.59 10.37 -16.87
N ILE A 220 4.41 10.23 -15.84
CA ILE A 220 4.57 8.97 -15.09
C ILE A 220 3.28 8.53 -14.37
N THR A 221 2.32 9.43 -14.12
CA THR A 221 1.01 9.09 -13.54
C THR A 221 -0.14 9.12 -14.55
N HIS A 222 0.16 9.19 -15.86
CA HIS A 222 -0.83 9.10 -16.94
C HIS A 222 -1.64 7.79 -16.86
N TYR A 223 -0.95 6.66 -16.73
CA TYR A 223 -1.57 5.33 -16.69
C TYR A 223 -2.12 4.99 -15.31
N TRP A 224 -3.21 4.22 -15.28
CA TRP A 224 -3.84 3.73 -14.05
C TRP A 224 -2.98 2.67 -13.36
N ALA A 225 -3.16 2.50 -12.04
CA ALA A 225 -2.33 1.61 -11.21
C ALA A 225 -2.13 0.20 -11.78
N ASN A 226 -3.16 -0.37 -12.41
CA ASN A 226 -3.10 -1.71 -13.00
C ASN A 226 -2.02 -1.89 -14.09
N TRP A 227 -1.65 -0.81 -14.80
CA TRP A 227 -0.64 -0.86 -15.85
C TRP A 227 0.74 -1.15 -15.28
N ASP A 228 1.17 -0.36 -14.29
CA ASP A 228 2.42 -0.56 -13.58
C ASP A 228 2.43 -1.91 -12.83
N LEU A 229 1.32 -2.27 -12.18
CA LEU A 229 1.22 -3.48 -11.37
C LEU A 229 1.48 -4.75 -12.18
N CYS A 230 0.92 -4.86 -13.40
CA CYS A 230 1.16 -6.02 -14.23
C CYS A 230 2.60 -6.06 -14.77
N GLN A 231 3.22 -4.90 -15.04
CA GLN A 231 4.64 -4.87 -15.40
C GLN A 231 5.52 -5.35 -14.26
N MET A 232 5.32 -4.82 -13.04
CA MET A 232 6.09 -5.24 -11.87
C MET A 232 5.93 -6.74 -11.58
N ALA A 233 4.70 -7.27 -11.68
CA ALA A 233 4.44 -8.69 -11.49
C ALA A 233 5.23 -9.52 -12.51
N SER A 234 5.23 -9.12 -13.79
CA SER A 234 5.97 -9.81 -14.85
C SER A 234 7.47 -9.74 -14.61
N ILE A 235 8.02 -8.56 -14.35
CA ILE A 235 9.46 -8.37 -14.09
C ILE A 235 9.92 -9.21 -12.90
N MET A 236 9.19 -9.19 -11.79
CA MET A 236 9.49 -10.01 -10.61
C MET A 236 9.45 -11.50 -10.93
N ALA A 237 8.41 -11.94 -11.64
CA ALA A 237 8.23 -13.35 -11.98
C ALA A 237 9.34 -13.86 -12.90
N ILE A 238 9.71 -13.06 -13.89
CA ILE A 238 10.82 -13.33 -14.82
C ILE A 238 12.13 -13.38 -14.05
N GLY A 239 12.38 -12.43 -13.13
CA GLY A 239 13.58 -12.40 -12.30
C GLY A 239 13.80 -13.71 -11.54
N VAL A 240 12.79 -14.22 -10.83
CA VAL A 240 12.91 -15.51 -10.13
C VAL A 240 13.09 -16.66 -11.12
N LEU A 241 12.22 -16.80 -12.14
CA LEU A 241 12.29 -17.89 -13.13
C LEU A 241 13.69 -18.03 -13.75
N CYS A 242 14.32 -16.89 -13.98
CA CYS A 242 15.57 -16.72 -14.69
C CYS A 242 16.81 -16.67 -13.78
N ASP A 243 16.64 -16.80 -12.46
CA ASP A 243 17.71 -16.63 -11.47
C ASP A 243 18.41 -15.24 -11.57
N ASP A 244 17.65 -14.20 -11.92
CA ASP A 244 18.12 -12.83 -12.11
C ASP A 244 17.65 -11.90 -10.96
N ARG A 245 18.56 -11.62 -10.03
CA ARG A 245 18.26 -10.85 -8.82
C ARG A 245 17.96 -9.38 -9.12
N THR A 246 18.60 -8.81 -10.13
CA THR A 246 18.46 -7.40 -10.52
C THR A 246 17.04 -7.10 -10.96
N LEU A 247 16.45 -8.01 -11.75
CA LEU A 247 15.07 -7.92 -12.22
C LEU A 247 14.07 -7.91 -11.06
N PHE A 248 14.24 -8.84 -10.11
CA PHE A 248 13.37 -8.85 -8.94
C PHE A 248 13.54 -7.57 -8.08
N ASP A 249 14.77 -7.09 -7.89
CA ASP A 249 15.03 -5.89 -7.09
C ASP A 249 14.46 -4.62 -7.75
N GLU A 250 14.43 -4.57 -9.08
CA GLU A 250 13.74 -3.53 -9.85
C GLU A 250 12.26 -3.46 -9.45
N ALA A 251 11.56 -4.61 -9.48
CA ALA A 251 10.13 -4.67 -9.12
C ALA A 251 9.87 -4.34 -7.64
N VAL A 252 10.72 -4.83 -6.71
CA VAL A 252 10.61 -4.49 -5.28
C VAL A 252 10.82 -2.99 -5.05
N THR A 253 11.85 -2.42 -5.67
CA THR A 253 12.18 -0.99 -5.52
C THR A 253 11.06 -0.12 -6.09
N TYR A 254 10.50 -0.49 -7.24
CA TYR A 254 9.38 0.23 -7.84
C TYR A 254 8.12 0.12 -6.98
N PHE A 255 7.80 -1.06 -6.43
CA PHE A 255 6.67 -1.19 -5.50
C PHE A 255 6.81 -0.25 -4.30
N GLN A 256 8.02 -0.17 -3.71
CA GLN A 256 8.27 0.57 -2.48
C GLN A 256 8.40 2.09 -2.69
N SER A 257 8.95 2.52 -3.82
CA SER A 257 9.41 3.90 -4.04
C SER A 257 9.29 4.40 -5.49
N GLY A 258 8.67 3.63 -6.39
CA GLY A 258 8.38 4.04 -7.75
C GLY A 258 7.47 5.26 -7.80
N ALA A 259 7.59 6.03 -8.89
CA ALA A 259 6.83 7.27 -9.04
C ALA A 259 5.48 7.08 -9.76
N GLY A 260 5.29 6.00 -10.51
CA GLY A 260 4.04 5.70 -11.20
C GLY A 260 2.96 5.10 -10.29
N ASN A 261 1.74 4.99 -10.82
CA ASN A 261 0.55 4.69 -10.04
C ASN A 261 0.51 3.26 -9.46
N GLY A 262 1.37 2.34 -9.91
CA GLY A 262 1.46 1.00 -9.32
C GLY A 262 2.27 0.91 -8.03
N ALA A 263 3.15 1.88 -7.74
CA ALA A 263 3.85 1.93 -6.47
C ALA A 263 2.83 1.97 -5.33
N VAL A 264 3.05 1.21 -4.25
CA VAL A 264 1.99 0.94 -3.24
C VAL A 264 1.45 2.21 -2.58
N ALA A 265 2.30 3.23 -2.44
CA ALA A 265 1.89 4.52 -1.92
C ALA A 265 0.89 5.21 -2.87
N GLN A 266 1.10 5.15 -4.18
CA GLN A 266 0.22 5.72 -5.20
C GLN A 266 -1.02 4.88 -5.46
N ALA A 267 -0.90 3.55 -5.50
CA ALA A 267 -2.04 2.65 -5.69
C ALA A 267 -3.07 2.79 -4.55
N VAL A 268 -2.60 3.06 -3.32
CA VAL A 268 -3.44 3.36 -2.14
C VAL A 268 -3.14 4.78 -1.68
N TYR A 269 -3.50 5.77 -2.48
CA TYR A 269 -3.02 7.15 -2.32
C TYR A 269 -3.53 7.87 -1.06
N TYR A 270 -4.73 7.52 -0.58
CA TYR A 270 -5.36 8.17 0.58
C TYR A 270 -5.79 7.15 1.64
N ILE A 271 -5.52 7.44 2.91
CA ILE A 271 -5.87 6.56 4.03
C ILE A 271 -6.99 7.21 4.87
N HIS A 272 -8.12 6.53 4.99
CA HIS A 272 -9.23 6.90 5.86
C HIS A 272 -9.04 6.36 7.29
N PRO A 273 -9.81 6.84 8.28
CA PRO A 273 -9.79 6.26 9.62
C PRO A 273 -10.10 4.76 9.56
N GLY A 274 -9.45 3.98 10.43
CA GLY A 274 -9.59 2.53 10.43
C GLY A 274 -8.64 1.76 9.54
N PHE A 275 -7.64 2.44 8.97
CA PHE A 275 -6.79 1.89 7.93
C PHE A 275 -7.57 1.41 6.69
N LEU A 276 -8.68 2.08 6.36
CA LEU A 276 -9.33 1.90 5.07
C LEU A 276 -8.61 2.74 4.01
N GLY A 277 -7.89 2.07 3.11
CA GLY A 277 -7.07 2.73 2.09
C GLY A 277 -7.82 2.86 0.78
N GLN A 278 -8.06 4.08 0.32
CA GLN A 278 -8.74 4.31 -0.94
C GLN A 278 -7.85 3.90 -2.11
N TRP A 279 -8.35 2.97 -2.92
CA TRP A 279 -7.65 2.50 -4.12
C TRP A 279 -7.74 3.54 -5.24
N GLN A 280 -6.64 3.76 -5.95
CA GLN A 280 -6.52 4.79 -6.99
C GLN A 280 -7.61 4.72 -8.07
N GLU A 281 -8.06 3.51 -8.43
CA GLU A 281 -9.10 3.32 -9.45
C GLU A 281 -10.55 3.40 -8.90
N SER A 282 -10.76 3.75 -7.63
CA SER A 282 -12.08 3.67 -6.96
C SER A 282 -13.18 4.52 -7.59
N GLY A 283 -12.82 5.64 -8.21
CA GLY A 283 -13.76 6.51 -8.93
C GLY A 283 -13.92 6.15 -10.41
N ARG A 284 -13.20 5.13 -10.93
CA ARG A 284 -13.29 4.66 -12.32
C ARG A 284 -14.37 3.60 -12.48
N ASP A 285 -14.10 2.38 -12.03
CA ASP A 285 -15.04 1.26 -11.98
C ASP A 285 -14.49 0.11 -11.13
N GLN A 286 -15.37 -0.73 -10.62
CA GLN A 286 -14.98 -1.77 -9.68
C GLN A 286 -14.29 -2.98 -10.31
N GLY A 287 -14.44 -3.21 -11.62
CA GLY A 287 -13.76 -4.31 -12.32
C GLY A 287 -12.24 -4.13 -12.38
N HIS A 288 -11.78 -2.88 -12.43
CA HIS A 288 -10.38 -2.54 -12.35
C HIS A 288 -9.86 -2.40 -10.91
N ASN A 289 -10.71 -2.00 -9.96
CA ASN A 289 -10.35 -2.05 -8.54
C ASN A 289 -10.01 -3.48 -8.12
N THR A 290 -10.85 -4.46 -8.48
CA THR A 290 -10.58 -5.87 -8.16
C THR A 290 -9.38 -6.45 -8.93
N LEU A 291 -9.12 -5.98 -10.15
CA LEU A 291 -7.89 -6.34 -10.89
C LEU A 291 -6.64 -5.88 -10.13
N GLY A 292 -6.67 -4.66 -9.58
CA GLY A 292 -5.57 -4.11 -8.81
C GLY A 292 -5.23 -4.95 -7.59
N ILE A 293 -6.25 -5.47 -6.90
CA ILE A 293 -6.04 -6.39 -5.77
C ILE A 293 -5.44 -7.73 -6.25
N ALA A 294 -5.87 -8.24 -7.41
CA ALA A 294 -5.32 -9.48 -7.97
C ALA A 294 -3.83 -9.35 -8.31
N LEU A 295 -3.44 -8.30 -9.01
CA LEU A 295 -2.06 -8.06 -9.43
C LEU A 295 -1.15 -7.74 -8.23
N MET A 296 -1.58 -6.83 -7.35
CA MET A 296 -0.83 -6.46 -6.13
C MET A 296 -0.69 -7.66 -5.18
N GLY A 297 -1.72 -8.50 -5.08
CA GLY A 297 -1.68 -9.74 -4.30
C GLY A 297 -0.66 -10.73 -4.85
N ALA A 298 -0.67 -10.96 -6.17
CA ALA A 298 0.29 -11.84 -6.83
C ALA A 298 1.73 -11.36 -6.62
N LEU A 299 1.98 -10.06 -6.79
CA LEU A 299 3.28 -9.43 -6.56
C LEU A 299 3.76 -9.63 -5.10
N CYS A 300 2.88 -9.36 -4.13
CA CYS A 300 3.21 -9.55 -2.71
C CYS A 300 3.52 -11.02 -2.36
N GLU A 301 2.80 -11.99 -2.92
CA GLU A 301 3.03 -13.41 -2.64
C GLU A 301 4.33 -13.93 -3.27
N MET A 302 4.62 -13.53 -4.51
CA MET A 302 5.91 -13.88 -5.15
C MET A 302 7.08 -13.31 -4.34
N ALA A 303 6.97 -12.07 -3.83
CA ALA A 303 7.99 -11.49 -2.98
C ALA A 303 8.11 -12.20 -1.62
N TRP A 304 6.97 -12.54 -1.00
CA TRP A 304 6.92 -13.26 0.27
C TRP A 304 7.65 -14.60 0.20
N ASN A 305 7.43 -15.35 -0.88
CA ASN A 305 8.07 -16.64 -1.10
C ASN A 305 9.58 -16.53 -1.33
N GLN A 306 10.08 -15.32 -1.62
CA GLN A 306 11.50 -14.97 -1.67
C GLN A 306 11.99 -14.22 -0.43
N SER A 307 11.27 -14.36 0.69
CA SER A 307 11.64 -13.78 1.99
C SER A 307 11.61 -12.24 2.05
N VAL A 308 10.80 -11.59 1.20
CA VAL A 308 10.58 -10.13 1.21
C VAL A 308 9.13 -9.82 1.59
N ASP A 309 8.90 -9.16 2.73
CA ASP A 309 7.55 -8.86 3.24
C ASP A 309 6.95 -7.58 2.61
N LEU A 310 6.50 -7.68 1.36
CA LEU A 310 5.72 -6.60 0.72
C LEU A 310 4.29 -6.48 1.28
N TYR A 311 3.72 -7.57 1.80
CA TYR A 311 2.41 -7.55 2.46
C TYR A 311 2.39 -6.67 3.72
N GLY A 312 3.48 -6.65 4.47
CA GLY A 312 3.68 -5.84 5.68
C GLY A 312 4.18 -4.43 5.43
N TYR A 313 4.67 -4.14 4.22
CA TYR A 313 5.26 -2.86 3.88
C TYR A 313 4.28 -1.69 4.07
N ASP A 314 4.83 -0.55 4.50
CA ASP A 314 4.10 0.67 4.83
C ASP A 314 2.87 0.44 5.72
N ASN A 315 3.09 -0.30 6.82
CA ASN A 315 2.06 -0.64 7.81
C ASN A 315 0.90 -1.46 7.21
N ASN A 316 1.20 -2.47 6.40
CA ASN A 316 0.23 -3.28 5.65
C ASN A 316 -0.62 -2.44 4.67
N ARG A 317 -0.01 -1.52 3.90
CA ARG A 317 -0.76 -0.64 2.98
C ARG A 317 -1.57 -1.40 1.93
N PHE A 318 -1.09 -2.56 1.49
CA PHE A 318 -1.87 -3.42 0.61
C PHE A 318 -3.16 -3.92 1.28
N LEU A 319 -3.13 -4.33 2.55
CA LEU A 319 -4.34 -4.71 3.29
C LEU A 319 -5.33 -3.55 3.39
N MET A 320 -4.85 -2.32 3.55
CA MET A 320 -5.71 -1.13 3.58
C MET A 320 -6.54 -1.01 2.30
N GLY A 321 -5.88 -1.17 1.15
CA GLY A 321 -6.52 -1.15 -0.17
C GLY A 321 -7.44 -2.34 -0.39
N ALA A 322 -7.00 -3.55 -0.02
CA ALA A 322 -7.78 -4.76 -0.20
C ALA A 322 -9.07 -4.75 0.63
N GLU A 323 -9.02 -4.34 1.90
CA GLU A 323 -10.22 -4.21 2.74
C GLU A 323 -11.18 -3.12 2.24
N TYR A 324 -10.65 -2.01 1.72
CA TYR A 324 -11.48 -0.96 1.12
C TYR A 324 -12.23 -1.48 -0.12
N VAL A 325 -11.51 -2.08 -1.06
CA VAL A 325 -12.10 -2.62 -2.30
C VAL A 325 -13.06 -3.76 -1.99
N ALA A 326 -12.71 -4.65 -1.06
CA ALA A 326 -13.58 -5.73 -0.62
C ALA A 326 -14.87 -5.18 -0.01
N LYS A 327 -14.77 -4.26 0.95
CA LYS A 327 -15.94 -3.61 1.58
C LYS A 327 -16.85 -3.01 0.51
N ALA A 328 -16.28 -2.19 -0.38
CA ALA A 328 -17.04 -1.51 -1.43
C ALA A 328 -17.77 -2.44 -2.40
N ASN A 329 -17.35 -3.70 -2.53
CA ASN A 329 -17.93 -4.67 -3.48
C ASN A 329 -18.75 -5.77 -2.80
N LEU A 330 -18.96 -5.70 -1.48
CA LEU A 330 -19.79 -6.64 -0.72
C LEU A 330 -21.20 -6.09 -0.50
N ILE A 331 -22.18 -6.99 -0.55
CA ILE A 331 -23.58 -6.66 -0.22
C ILE A 331 -23.74 -6.66 1.30
N GLN A 332 -24.15 -5.53 1.86
CA GLN A 332 -24.48 -5.39 3.28
C GLN A 332 -25.85 -5.99 3.59
N SER A 333 -26.86 -5.71 2.78
CA SER A 333 -28.21 -6.27 2.95
C SER A 333 -29.03 -6.15 1.67
N GLY A 334 -29.83 -7.17 1.34
CA GLY A 334 -30.66 -7.17 0.13
C GLY A 334 -29.81 -6.99 -1.13
N THR A 335 -29.93 -5.84 -1.79
CA THR A 335 -29.13 -5.45 -2.96
C THR A 335 -28.22 -4.24 -2.67
N THR A 336 -28.13 -3.82 -1.40
CA THR A 336 -27.38 -2.64 -0.98
C THR A 336 -25.95 -3.04 -0.63
N TYR A 337 -24.98 -2.47 -1.33
CA TYR A 337 -23.56 -2.61 -1.04
C TYR A 337 -23.15 -1.82 0.21
N TYR A 338 -22.08 -2.24 0.88
CA TYR A 338 -21.48 -1.40 1.91
C TYR A 338 -20.98 -0.09 1.29
N THR A 339 -21.04 0.97 2.09
CA THR A 339 -20.45 2.26 1.74
C THR A 339 -19.00 2.33 2.19
N VAL A 340 -18.21 3.12 1.46
CA VAL A 340 -16.84 3.48 1.80
C VAL A 340 -16.68 4.99 1.72
N PRO A 341 -15.84 5.60 2.57
CA PRO A 341 -15.51 7.01 2.44
C PRO A 341 -14.71 7.24 1.15
N TYR A 342 -14.83 8.43 0.57
CA TYR A 342 -14.17 8.75 -0.70
C TYR A 342 -13.68 10.20 -0.69
N VAL A 343 -12.41 10.42 -1.06
CA VAL A 343 -11.89 11.74 -1.43
C VAL A 343 -11.74 11.81 -2.95
N PRO A 344 -11.98 12.97 -3.58
CA PRO A 344 -11.77 13.12 -5.02
C PRO A 344 -10.36 12.73 -5.48
N TYR A 345 -10.27 12.24 -6.71
CA TYR A 345 -9.01 11.91 -7.39
C TYR A 345 -8.96 12.65 -8.72
N ASN A 346 -7.77 13.12 -9.12
CA ASN A 346 -7.54 13.65 -10.45
C ASN A 346 -6.19 13.13 -10.97
N ASN A 347 -6.12 12.67 -12.21
CA ASN A 347 -4.86 12.22 -12.80
C ASN A 347 -4.19 13.34 -13.62
N ALA A 348 -3.01 13.06 -14.17
CA ALA A 348 -2.24 13.98 -15.01
C ALA A 348 -2.99 14.45 -16.27
N ASP A 349 -3.96 13.67 -16.76
CA ASP A 349 -4.79 14.00 -17.92
C ASP A 349 -6.05 14.82 -17.56
N ASN A 350 -6.16 15.24 -16.29
CA ASN A 350 -7.32 15.95 -15.77
C ASN A 350 -8.64 15.15 -15.85
N VAL A 351 -8.55 13.82 -15.73
CA VAL A 351 -9.70 12.93 -15.55
C VAL A 351 -10.15 12.98 -14.09
N TYR A 352 -11.02 13.95 -13.80
CA TYR A 352 -11.51 14.20 -12.46
C TYR A 352 -12.57 13.16 -12.02
N GLN A 353 -12.29 12.45 -10.93
CA GLN A 353 -13.18 11.51 -10.27
C GLN A 353 -13.67 12.08 -8.95
N GLY A 354 -14.74 12.88 -9.03
CA GLY A 354 -15.31 13.56 -7.86
C GLY A 354 -16.11 12.66 -6.91
N VAL A 355 -16.44 11.43 -7.32
CA VAL A 355 -17.24 10.49 -6.53
C VAL A 355 -16.75 9.05 -6.73
N PHE A 356 -17.05 8.19 -5.76
CA PHE A 356 -16.88 6.74 -5.90
C PHE A 356 -17.75 6.18 -7.04
N SER A 357 -17.21 5.27 -7.85
CA SER A 357 -17.92 4.68 -8.98
C SER A 357 -18.61 3.37 -8.60
N THR A 358 -19.92 3.29 -8.84
CA THR A 358 -20.71 2.06 -8.66
C THR A 358 -20.71 1.16 -9.91
N ASN A 359 -20.01 1.55 -10.97
CA ASN A 359 -19.93 0.74 -12.19
C ASN A 359 -19.24 -0.61 -11.90
N SER A 360 -19.86 -1.69 -12.36
CA SER A 360 -19.38 -3.07 -12.15
C SER A 360 -19.24 -3.49 -10.68
N GLN A 361 -19.93 -2.81 -9.74
CA GLN A 361 -19.86 -3.16 -8.32
C GLN A 361 -20.28 -4.62 -8.08
N GLY A 362 -19.50 -5.33 -7.25
CA GLY A 362 -19.64 -6.77 -7.03
C GLY A 362 -18.97 -7.63 -8.10
N ASN A 363 -18.17 -7.06 -9.01
CA ASN A 363 -17.39 -7.84 -9.97
C ASN A 363 -16.49 -8.85 -9.25
N VAL A 364 -16.49 -10.09 -9.74
CA VAL A 364 -15.80 -11.20 -9.09
C VAL A 364 -14.50 -11.53 -9.82
N ARG A 365 -13.40 -11.62 -9.08
CA ARG A 365 -12.09 -12.14 -9.53
C ARG A 365 -11.51 -13.12 -8.50
N PRO A 366 -10.75 -14.15 -8.92
CA PRO A 366 -10.22 -15.20 -8.04
C PRO A 366 -8.94 -14.77 -7.31
N CYS A 367 -9.00 -13.70 -6.53
CA CYS A 367 -7.84 -13.15 -5.80
C CYS A 367 -8.02 -13.12 -4.28
N TRP A 368 -9.25 -13.25 -3.79
CA TRP A 368 -9.58 -12.97 -2.39
C TRP A 368 -9.10 -14.05 -1.43
N ALA A 369 -9.03 -15.32 -1.87
CA ALA A 369 -8.46 -16.38 -1.03
C ALA A 369 -6.98 -16.11 -0.69
N LEU A 370 -6.21 -15.51 -1.61
CA LEU A 370 -4.82 -15.14 -1.36
C LEU A 370 -4.72 -14.11 -0.23
N VAL A 371 -5.43 -12.99 -0.36
CA VAL A 371 -5.44 -11.91 0.65
C VAL A 371 -5.93 -12.43 2.00
N TYR A 372 -7.07 -13.12 2.02
CA TYR A 372 -7.65 -13.67 3.24
C TYR A 372 -6.68 -14.60 3.97
N ASN A 373 -6.12 -15.59 3.27
CA ASN A 373 -5.28 -16.59 3.92
C ASN A 373 -3.90 -16.06 4.31
N HIS A 374 -3.35 -15.10 3.57
CA HIS A 374 -2.12 -14.42 3.98
C HIS A 374 -2.33 -13.67 5.31
N TYR A 375 -3.30 -12.77 5.38
CA TYR A 375 -3.43 -11.93 6.56
C TYR A 375 -4.04 -12.69 7.76
N VAL A 376 -5.06 -13.52 7.54
CA VAL A 376 -5.75 -14.21 8.63
C VAL A 376 -5.05 -15.51 9.02
N ASN A 377 -4.81 -16.41 8.07
CA ASN A 377 -4.33 -17.77 8.35
C ASN A 377 -2.78 -17.92 8.26
N ARG A 378 -2.05 -16.83 8.01
CA ARG A 378 -0.58 -16.78 8.08
C ARG A 378 -0.09 -15.71 9.06
N LYS A 379 -0.61 -14.47 9.00
CA LYS A 379 -0.21 -13.38 9.93
C LYS A 379 -1.06 -13.26 11.20
N GLY A 380 -2.24 -13.87 11.25
CA GLY A 380 -3.16 -13.77 12.39
C GLY A 380 -3.80 -12.39 12.58
N LEU A 381 -3.82 -11.56 11.54
CA LEU A 381 -4.47 -10.25 11.51
C LEU A 381 -5.93 -10.37 11.04
N ALA A 382 -6.77 -9.43 11.43
CA ALA A 382 -8.13 -9.34 10.91
C ALA A 382 -8.13 -8.79 9.47
N ALA A 383 -8.82 -9.48 8.57
CA ALA A 383 -9.18 -9.01 7.22
C ALA A 383 -10.67 -9.33 6.97
N PRO A 384 -11.60 -8.71 7.73
CA PRO A 384 -13.01 -9.11 7.75
C PRO A 384 -13.67 -9.06 6.37
N TYR A 385 -13.42 -8.02 5.58
CA TYR A 385 -14.06 -7.86 4.29
C TYR A 385 -13.44 -8.78 3.24
N SER A 386 -12.12 -8.91 3.20
CA SER A 386 -11.44 -9.87 2.32
C SER A 386 -11.86 -11.30 2.64
N LYS A 387 -12.04 -11.64 3.92
CA LYS A 387 -12.59 -12.93 4.37
C LYS A 387 -14.00 -13.15 3.84
N MET A 388 -14.91 -12.18 4.04
CA MET A 388 -16.28 -12.27 3.55
C MET A 388 -16.32 -12.49 2.03
N PHE A 389 -15.49 -11.74 1.29
CA PHE A 389 -15.40 -11.87 -0.15
C PHE A 389 -14.88 -13.24 -0.57
N ALA A 390 -13.76 -13.70 0.01
CA ALA A 390 -13.18 -15.00 -0.28
C ALA A 390 -14.18 -16.15 -0.04
N LEU A 391 -14.96 -16.07 1.04
CA LEU A 391 -15.99 -17.07 1.35
C LEU A 391 -17.20 -16.98 0.42
N GLN A 392 -17.59 -15.78 -0.02
CA GLN A 392 -18.70 -15.58 -0.94
C GLN A 392 -18.43 -16.21 -2.32
N ILE A 393 -17.18 -16.20 -2.77
CA ILE A 393 -16.81 -16.66 -4.12
C ILE A 393 -16.20 -18.06 -4.15
N GLN A 394 -16.05 -18.71 -2.99
CA GLN A 394 -15.55 -20.07 -2.87
C GLN A 394 -16.59 -21.09 -3.37
N PRO A 395 -16.20 -22.13 -4.13
CA PRO A 395 -14.86 -22.41 -4.65
C PRO A 395 -14.49 -21.58 -5.89
N GLU A 396 -13.27 -21.04 -5.89
CA GLU A 396 -12.73 -20.26 -7.01
C GLU A 396 -12.25 -21.15 -8.17
N GLY A 397 -12.46 -20.69 -9.40
CA GLY A 397 -11.88 -21.24 -10.64
C GLY A 397 -10.68 -20.41 -11.13
N GLY A 398 -10.27 -20.62 -12.37
CA GLY A 398 -9.17 -19.88 -13.02
C GLY A 398 -9.55 -19.39 -14.41
N GLY A 399 -8.59 -19.41 -15.33
CA GLY A 399 -8.74 -18.94 -16.71
C GLY A 399 -10.05 -19.41 -17.37
N GLY A 400 -10.82 -18.45 -17.90
CA GLY A 400 -12.10 -18.67 -18.58
C GLY A 400 -13.30 -18.88 -17.66
N ASN A 401 -13.11 -19.06 -16.34
CA ASN A 401 -14.24 -19.20 -15.40
C ASN A 401 -14.92 -17.85 -15.06
N TYR A 402 -14.28 -16.73 -15.41
CA TYR A 402 -14.76 -15.36 -15.12
C TYR A 402 -15.09 -14.55 -16.38
N GLY A 403 -15.28 -15.24 -17.51
CA GLY A 403 -15.65 -14.64 -18.79
C GLY A 403 -14.69 -15.04 -19.94
N PRO A 404 -15.12 -14.88 -21.20
CA PRO A 404 -14.33 -15.30 -22.36
C PRO A 404 -13.29 -14.26 -22.81
N ASN A 405 -13.38 -13.03 -22.32
CA ASN A 405 -12.51 -11.91 -22.68
C ASN A 405 -11.33 -11.81 -21.71
N SER A 406 -10.37 -10.92 -21.97
CA SER A 406 -9.17 -10.70 -21.13
C SER A 406 -9.47 -10.70 -19.62
N GLY A 407 -10.56 -10.07 -19.17
CA GLY A 407 -10.98 -10.05 -17.75
C GLY A 407 -11.03 -11.43 -17.07
N GLY A 408 -11.40 -12.47 -17.82
CA GLY A 408 -11.43 -13.86 -17.34
C GLY A 408 -10.08 -14.56 -17.30
N TYR A 409 -9.02 -13.88 -17.73
CA TYR A 409 -7.65 -14.38 -17.91
C TYR A 409 -6.59 -13.36 -17.47
N ASP A 410 -6.95 -12.25 -16.79
CA ASP A 410 -5.95 -11.30 -16.26
C ASP A 410 -5.32 -11.80 -14.94
N GLN A 411 -5.67 -13.02 -14.52
CA GLN A 411 -5.16 -13.68 -13.33
C GLN A 411 -5.33 -15.20 -13.40
N LEU A 412 -4.37 -15.92 -12.81
CA LEU A 412 -4.30 -17.39 -12.82
C LEU A 412 -5.45 -18.10 -12.07
N GLY A 413 -5.87 -17.54 -10.93
CA GLY A 413 -6.95 -18.08 -10.10
C GLY A 413 -6.68 -19.41 -9.41
N TYR A 414 -7.75 -20.18 -9.18
CA TYR A 414 -7.82 -21.40 -8.36
C TYR A 414 -7.45 -21.16 -6.88
N GLY A 415 -7.64 -19.94 -6.37
CA GLY A 415 -7.22 -19.52 -5.03
C GLY A 415 -7.76 -20.37 -3.88
N THR A 416 -8.96 -20.95 -4.03
CA THR A 416 -9.50 -21.89 -3.05
C THR A 416 -8.65 -23.15 -2.92
N LEU A 417 -8.13 -23.67 -4.05
CA LEU A 417 -7.20 -24.81 -4.06
C LEU A 417 -5.80 -24.37 -3.64
N THR A 418 -5.30 -23.26 -4.18
CA THR A 418 -3.89 -22.91 -4.08
C THR A 418 -3.54 -22.11 -2.84
N CYS A 419 -4.44 -21.25 -2.35
CA CYS A 419 -4.16 -20.29 -1.28
C CYS A 419 -4.82 -20.64 0.05
N THR A 420 -5.87 -21.46 0.07
CA THR A 420 -6.55 -21.82 1.32
C THR A 420 -5.62 -22.57 2.27
N ARG A 421 -5.60 -22.13 3.52
CA ARG A 421 -4.83 -22.72 4.63
C ARG A 421 -5.77 -23.18 5.75
N ASP A 422 -5.28 -24.11 6.55
CA ASP A 422 -5.97 -24.46 7.80
C ASP A 422 -6.03 -23.24 8.74
N ALA A 423 -7.10 -23.16 9.53
CA ALA A 423 -7.27 -22.10 10.50
C ALA A 423 -6.15 -22.15 11.56
N ILE A 424 -5.58 -20.99 11.89
CA ILE A 424 -4.63 -20.87 12.99
C ILE A 424 -5.34 -20.97 14.35
N ALA A 425 -4.64 -21.41 15.40
CA ALA A 425 -5.24 -21.62 16.72
C ALA A 425 -5.74 -20.34 17.40
N ALA A 426 -5.03 -19.22 17.20
CA ALA A 426 -5.37 -17.92 17.76
C ALA A 426 -4.84 -16.80 16.86
N GLY A 427 -5.51 -15.65 16.84
CA GLY A 427 -5.03 -14.45 16.15
C GLY A 427 -3.91 -13.75 16.90
N ALA A 428 -3.19 -12.89 16.18
CA ALA A 428 -2.25 -11.94 16.78
C ALA A 428 -3.02 -10.88 17.57
N ALA A 429 -2.43 -10.34 18.64
CA ALA A 429 -3.01 -9.18 19.32
C ALA A 429 -3.20 -8.01 18.33
N PRO A 430 -4.15 -7.09 18.58
CA PRO A 430 -4.27 -5.88 17.76
C PRO A 430 -2.92 -5.18 17.65
N SER A 431 -2.64 -4.56 16.51
CA SER A 431 -1.32 -4.01 16.22
C SER A 431 -1.41 -2.76 15.35
N GLY A 432 -0.27 -2.11 15.09
CA GLY A 432 -0.22 -0.90 14.27
C GLY A 432 -1.06 0.26 14.80
N LEU A 433 -1.45 0.27 16.08
CA LEU A 433 -2.30 1.33 16.65
C LEU A 433 -1.63 2.69 16.44
N LYS A 434 -2.33 3.61 15.77
CA LYS A 434 -1.92 5.00 15.56
C LYS A 434 -2.98 5.94 16.14
N ALA A 435 -2.51 7.05 16.72
CA ALA A 435 -3.35 8.14 17.18
C ALA A 435 -3.04 9.41 16.37
N ARG A 436 -4.09 10.05 15.91
CA ARG A 436 -4.08 11.28 15.11
C ARG A 436 -4.91 12.33 15.82
N THR A 437 -4.57 13.61 15.69
CA THR A 437 -5.26 14.68 16.42
C THR A 437 -5.94 15.72 15.54
N PRO A 438 -6.87 15.32 14.64
CA PRO A 438 -7.60 16.27 13.82
C PRO A 438 -8.56 17.11 14.67
N ALA A 439 -8.62 18.42 14.42
CA ALA A 439 -9.56 19.34 15.07
C ALA A 439 -9.59 19.25 16.61
N GLY A 440 -8.46 18.95 17.24
CA GLY A 440 -8.34 18.81 18.70
C GLY A 440 -8.94 17.54 19.31
N GLN A 441 -9.39 16.58 18.50
CA GLN A 441 -9.84 15.26 18.95
C GLN A 441 -8.69 14.25 18.90
N VAL A 442 -8.91 13.00 19.33
CA VAL A 442 -7.99 11.88 19.11
C VAL A 442 -8.69 10.82 18.27
N GLU A 443 -8.27 10.66 17.03
CA GLU A 443 -8.71 9.60 16.12
C GLU A 443 -7.71 8.44 16.17
N LEU A 444 -8.19 7.25 16.52
CA LEU A 444 -7.41 6.02 16.61
C LEU A 444 -7.67 5.13 15.41
N SER A 445 -6.65 4.41 14.93
CA SER A 445 -6.79 3.35 13.92
C SER A 445 -5.84 2.21 14.23
N TRP A 446 -6.28 0.96 14.07
CA TRP A 446 -5.47 -0.22 14.38
C TRP A 446 -5.73 -1.40 13.42
N TRP A 447 -4.81 -2.35 13.41
CA TRP A 447 -5.01 -3.67 12.82
C TRP A 447 -5.64 -4.62 13.83
N GLY A 448 -6.70 -5.30 13.41
CA GLY A 448 -7.45 -6.21 14.25
C GLY A 448 -6.79 -7.58 14.41
N SER A 449 -7.36 -8.39 15.31
CA SER A 449 -6.95 -9.78 15.56
C SER A 449 -7.78 -10.75 14.72
N ALA A 450 -7.17 -11.77 14.14
CA ALA A 450 -7.94 -12.88 13.57
C ALA A 450 -8.87 -13.47 14.66
N TYR A 451 -10.14 -13.71 14.28
CA TYR A 451 -11.21 -14.15 15.19
C TYR A 451 -11.67 -13.11 16.24
N GLY A 452 -11.19 -11.86 16.16
CA GLY A 452 -11.72 -10.76 16.93
C GLY A 452 -13.19 -10.49 16.60
N THR A 453 -14.06 -10.48 17.60
CA THR A 453 -15.49 -10.18 17.49
C THR A 453 -15.81 -8.74 17.85
N SER A 454 -14.99 -8.12 18.70
CA SER A 454 -15.07 -6.69 19.04
C SER A 454 -13.74 -6.21 19.64
N TYR A 455 -13.61 -4.91 19.88
CA TYR A 455 -12.41 -4.30 20.45
C TYR A 455 -12.72 -3.40 21.65
N ASN A 456 -11.79 -3.37 22.60
CA ASN A 456 -11.78 -2.44 23.73
C ASN A 456 -10.68 -1.40 23.51
N VAL A 457 -11.03 -0.13 23.67
CA VAL A 457 -10.07 0.98 23.65
C VAL A 457 -9.79 1.38 25.09
N LYS A 458 -8.51 1.42 25.44
CA LYS A 458 -8.05 1.79 26.78
C LYS A 458 -7.16 3.02 26.71
N ARG A 459 -7.30 3.92 27.68
CA ARG A 459 -6.57 5.20 27.78
C ARG A 459 -5.84 5.31 29.11
N ALA A 460 -4.69 5.99 29.10
CA ALA A 460 -3.94 6.38 30.28
C ALA A 460 -3.35 7.79 30.14
N THR A 461 -3.00 8.40 31.28
CA THR A 461 -2.24 9.66 31.39
C THR A 461 -0.74 9.45 31.53
N SER A 462 -0.29 8.20 31.66
CA SER A 462 1.13 7.81 31.74
C SER A 462 1.46 6.76 30.69
N THR A 463 2.73 6.66 30.32
CA THR A 463 3.22 5.68 29.32
C THR A 463 3.00 4.22 29.72
N SER A 464 2.84 3.93 31.01
CA SER A 464 2.74 2.57 31.56
C SER A 464 1.38 2.27 32.22
N GLY A 465 0.39 3.14 32.04
CA GLY A 465 -0.92 3.00 32.69
C GLY A 465 -1.00 3.69 34.07
N PRO A 466 -1.98 3.34 34.92
CA PRO A 466 -3.00 2.31 34.71
C PRO A 466 -3.91 2.61 33.52
N TRP A 467 -4.34 1.57 32.82
CA TRP A 467 -5.22 1.66 31.65
C TRP A 467 -6.69 1.67 32.10
N THR A 468 -7.47 2.61 31.59
CA THR A 468 -8.93 2.66 31.77
C THR A 468 -9.61 2.36 30.44
N THR A 469 -10.49 1.37 30.39
CA THR A 469 -11.34 1.13 29.21
C THR A 469 -12.32 2.28 29.03
N ILE A 470 -12.21 3.00 27.91
CA ILE A 470 -13.07 4.14 27.57
C ILE A 470 -14.13 3.79 26.52
N ALA A 471 -13.94 2.70 25.80
CA ALA A 471 -14.92 2.13 24.88
C ALA A 471 -14.74 0.62 24.76
N SER A 472 -15.84 -0.08 24.52
CA SER A 472 -15.89 -1.54 24.29
C SER A 472 -16.90 -1.85 23.20
N GLY A 473 -16.87 -3.07 22.66
CA GLY A 473 -17.86 -3.53 21.68
C GLY A 473 -17.73 -2.92 20.29
N ILE A 474 -16.56 -2.36 19.94
CA ILE A 474 -16.31 -1.80 18.59
C ILE A 474 -16.19 -2.96 17.59
N THR A 475 -17.00 -2.97 16.54
CA THR A 475 -17.09 -4.11 15.59
C THR A 475 -16.78 -3.78 14.14
N ASP A 476 -16.95 -2.53 13.69
CA ASP A 476 -16.63 -2.08 12.33
C ASP A 476 -15.61 -0.93 12.34
N LEU A 477 -14.92 -0.77 11.21
CA LEU A 477 -13.97 0.30 10.88
C LEU A 477 -12.70 0.40 11.73
N LEU A 478 -12.41 -0.53 12.66
CA LEU A 478 -11.16 -0.59 13.44
C LEU A 478 -10.61 0.81 13.85
N THR A 479 -11.54 1.68 14.25
CA THR A 479 -11.32 3.11 14.51
C THR A 479 -12.13 3.56 15.71
N TYR A 480 -11.67 4.61 16.39
CA TYR A 480 -12.38 5.23 17.51
C TYR A 480 -11.96 6.69 17.66
N THR A 481 -12.93 7.58 17.89
CA THR A 481 -12.65 8.99 18.18
C THR A 481 -12.92 9.29 19.65
N ASP A 482 -11.88 9.74 20.34
CA ASP A 482 -11.91 10.22 21.72
C ASP A 482 -11.79 11.75 21.76
N ASN A 483 -12.29 12.37 22.83
CA ASN A 483 -12.16 13.80 23.08
C ASN A 483 -11.66 14.06 24.52
N PRO A 484 -10.39 13.74 24.81
CA PRO A 484 -9.86 13.75 26.17
C PRO A 484 -9.49 15.17 26.68
N GLY A 485 -9.59 16.19 25.82
CA GLY A 485 -9.09 17.55 26.09
C GLY A 485 -7.58 17.69 25.86
N THR A 486 -7.09 18.93 25.97
CA THR A 486 -5.67 19.28 25.78
C THR A 486 -4.77 18.48 26.73
N GLY A 487 -3.71 17.88 26.20
CA GLY A 487 -2.79 17.08 26.98
C GLY A 487 -2.08 16.00 26.15
N THR A 488 -1.27 15.19 26.83
CA THR A 488 -0.69 13.98 26.24
C THR A 488 -1.43 12.77 26.78
N TRP A 489 -1.89 11.92 25.87
CA TRP A 489 -2.71 10.75 26.16
C TRP A 489 -2.10 9.52 25.53
N TYR A 490 -2.22 8.39 26.22
CA TYR A 490 -1.71 7.10 25.76
C TYR A 490 -2.86 6.13 25.55
N TYR A 491 -2.79 5.34 24.48
CA TYR A 491 -3.84 4.40 24.12
C TYR A 491 -3.27 3.02 23.83
N VAL A 492 -4.04 1.99 24.19
CA VAL A 492 -3.87 0.60 23.74
C VAL A 492 -5.23 0.02 23.37
N VAL A 493 -5.23 -1.00 22.53
CA VAL A 493 -6.42 -1.71 22.08
C VAL A 493 -6.26 -3.21 22.29
N SER A 494 -7.28 -3.88 22.81
CA SER A 494 -7.38 -5.34 22.89
C SER A 494 -8.57 -5.84 22.06
N ALA A 495 -8.50 -7.08 21.59
CA ALA A 495 -9.60 -7.73 20.90
C ALA A 495 -10.33 -8.68 21.86
N MET A 496 -11.64 -8.78 21.72
CA MET A 496 -12.42 -9.87 22.28
C MET A 496 -12.49 -11.01 21.25
N THR A 497 -12.14 -12.22 21.66
CA THR A 497 -12.22 -13.43 20.83
C THR A 497 -13.08 -14.48 21.55
N PRO A 498 -13.48 -15.58 20.87
CA PRO A 498 -14.09 -16.72 21.56
C PRO A 498 -13.22 -17.29 22.70
N GLY A 499 -11.90 -17.12 22.62
CA GLY A 499 -10.94 -17.53 23.65
C GLY A 499 -10.72 -16.51 24.78
N GLY A 500 -11.43 -15.39 24.77
CA GLY A 500 -11.28 -14.29 25.75
C GLY A 500 -10.63 -13.04 25.16
N GLU A 501 -10.31 -12.09 26.04
CA GLU A 501 -9.63 -10.84 25.68
C GLU A 501 -8.15 -11.10 25.36
N THR A 502 -7.66 -10.58 24.24
CA THR A 502 -6.25 -10.69 23.85
C THR A 502 -5.34 -9.80 24.70
N ALA A 503 -4.03 -9.96 24.55
CA ALA A 503 -3.08 -8.93 24.94
C ALA A 503 -3.38 -7.58 24.24
N ASP A 504 -2.93 -6.51 24.85
CA ASP A 504 -3.02 -5.15 24.34
C ASP A 504 -2.08 -4.94 23.13
N SER A 505 -2.46 -4.00 22.28
CA SER A 505 -1.66 -3.55 21.13
C SER A 505 -0.37 -2.83 21.53
N ASN A 506 0.41 -2.44 20.52
CA ASN A 506 1.38 -1.36 20.70
C ASN A 506 0.68 -0.11 21.27
N ARG A 507 1.41 0.66 22.07
CA ARG A 507 0.93 1.94 22.63
C ARG A 507 0.98 3.03 21.56
N ALA A 508 -0.12 3.77 21.41
CA ALA A 508 -0.15 5.03 20.68
C ALA A 508 -0.08 6.23 21.63
N THR A 509 0.54 7.33 21.18
CA THR A 509 0.62 8.59 21.92
C THR A 509 -0.12 9.67 21.13
N ALA A 510 -1.03 10.39 21.77
CA ALA A 510 -1.74 11.52 21.20
C ALA A 510 -1.36 12.80 21.95
N LYS A 511 -0.93 13.84 21.23
CA LYS A 511 -0.61 15.16 21.78
C LYS A 511 -1.70 16.15 21.33
N VAL A 512 -2.70 16.36 22.17
CA VAL A 512 -3.82 17.26 21.89
C VAL A 512 -3.46 18.67 22.33
N GLY A 513 -3.58 19.64 21.41
CA GLY A 513 -3.34 21.06 21.64
C GLY A 513 -2.25 21.64 20.75
N LYS A 514 -1.89 22.91 21.02
CA LYS A 514 -0.87 23.66 20.30
C LYS A 514 0.49 23.44 20.96
N THR A 515 1.33 22.56 20.40
CA THR A 515 2.65 22.26 20.98
C THR A 515 3.76 22.47 19.95
N LEU A 516 4.89 23.00 20.40
CA LEU A 516 6.04 23.24 19.54
C LEU A 516 6.62 21.90 19.06
N HIS A 517 6.68 21.73 17.74
CA HIS A 517 7.19 20.54 17.08
C HIS A 517 8.65 20.71 16.67
N THR A 518 8.97 21.84 16.06
CA THR A 518 10.31 22.20 15.60
C THR A 518 10.48 23.69 15.81
N TYR A 519 11.66 24.11 16.26
CA TYR A 519 12.00 25.52 16.32
C TYR A 519 13.47 25.73 15.97
N LEU A 520 13.70 26.28 14.78
CA LEU A 520 15.00 26.69 14.31
C LEU A 520 15.09 28.21 14.50
N ALA A 521 15.82 28.62 15.55
CA ALA A 521 16.02 30.02 15.84
C ALA A 521 16.95 30.71 14.84
N CYS A 522 17.71 29.94 14.04
CA CYS A 522 18.62 30.45 13.01
C CYS A 522 19.68 31.45 13.52
N ASN A 523 20.06 31.34 14.80
CA ASN A 523 20.84 32.33 15.53
C ASN A 523 22.28 31.88 15.85
N GLU A 524 22.75 30.77 15.30
CA GLU A 524 24.08 30.21 15.58
C GLU A 524 25.22 31.10 15.08
N GLY A 525 25.03 31.83 13.97
CA GLY A 525 25.98 32.80 13.43
C GLY A 525 27.28 32.22 12.83
N THR A 526 27.57 30.94 13.07
CA THR A 526 28.76 30.23 12.56
C THR A 526 28.47 28.72 12.40
N GLY A 527 29.31 28.03 11.61
CA GLY A 527 29.18 26.58 11.38
C GLY A 527 28.01 26.23 10.45
N THR A 528 27.67 24.95 10.38
CA THR A 528 26.63 24.42 9.47
C THR A 528 25.42 23.84 10.21
N ALA A 529 25.43 23.79 11.54
CA ALA A 529 24.31 23.27 12.31
C ALA A 529 23.20 24.33 12.43
N VAL A 530 21.94 23.91 12.22
CA VAL A 530 20.76 24.72 12.52
C VAL A 530 20.00 24.01 13.64
N SER A 531 20.17 24.47 14.87
CA SER A 531 19.76 23.75 16.07
C SER A 531 18.24 23.81 16.25
N ASP A 532 17.67 22.71 16.73
CA ASP A 532 16.26 22.65 17.13
C ASP A 532 16.09 23.01 18.60
N ALA A 533 15.67 24.24 18.87
CA ALA A 533 15.38 24.79 20.19
C ALA A 533 14.06 24.27 20.78
N SER A 534 13.27 23.46 20.05
CA SER A 534 12.06 22.83 20.61
C SER A 534 12.36 21.63 21.52
N GLY A 535 13.57 21.08 21.44
CA GLY A 535 13.97 19.88 22.17
C GLY A 535 13.44 18.57 21.59
N GLN A 536 12.88 18.58 20.37
CA GLN A 536 12.30 17.38 19.74
C GLN A 536 13.26 16.66 18.79
N GLY A 537 14.47 17.18 18.57
CA GLY A 537 15.51 16.52 17.79
C GLY A 537 15.40 16.76 16.29
N HIS A 538 14.78 17.85 15.86
CA HIS A 538 14.57 18.19 14.45
C HIS A 538 15.62 19.17 13.90
N ALA A 539 16.87 19.06 14.36
CA ALA A 539 17.94 19.95 13.94
C ALA A 539 18.22 19.81 12.43
N GLY A 540 18.49 20.94 11.78
CA GLY A 540 18.86 21.02 10.37
C GLY A 540 20.36 21.15 10.14
N THR A 541 20.76 21.08 8.88
CA THR A 541 22.14 21.31 8.44
C THR A 541 22.17 22.16 7.17
N LEU A 542 22.99 23.21 7.20
CA LEU A 542 23.29 24.04 6.04
C LEU A 542 24.00 23.21 4.96
N THR A 543 23.52 23.30 3.73
CA THR A 543 24.08 22.61 2.56
C THR A 543 24.49 23.62 1.48
N GLY A 544 25.47 23.24 0.65
CA GLY A 544 26.03 24.12 -0.37
C GLY A 544 27.00 25.14 0.26
N SER A 545 26.84 26.41 -0.11
CA SER A 545 27.55 27.56 0.46
C SER A 545 26.68 28.37 1.42
N ALA A 546 25.56 27.78 1.89
CA ALA A 546 24.65 28.44 2.82
C ALA A 546 25.41 28.97 4.04
N ALA A 547 25.09 30.19 4.42
CA ALA A 547 25.84 30.94 5.43
C ALA A 547 24.90 31.60 6.44
N TRP A 548 25.49 32.35 7.36
CA TRP A 548 24.77 33.17 8.33
C TRP A 548 24.78 34.63 7.87
N GLY A 549 23.66 35.32 8.04
CA GLY A 549 23.53 36.74 7.75
C GLY A 549 22.75 37.47 8.82
N THR A 550 22.60 38.79 8.68
CA THR A 550 21.79 39.58 9.62
C THR A 550 20.33 39.11 9.59
N GLY A 551 19.81 38.72 10.76
CA GLY A 551 18.44 38.24 10.95
C GLY A 551 17.41 39.34 11.14
N LYS A 552 16.15 38.93 11.34
CA LYS A 552 15.08 39.81 11.83
C LYS A 552 15.38 40.17 13.30
N SER A 553 15.96 39.22 14.02
CA SER A 553 16.60 39.39 15.31
C SER A 553 17.93 38.62 15.29
N GLY A 554 19.03 39.23 15.71
CA GLY A 554 20.35 38.56 15.72
C GLY A 554 20.83 38.12 14.33
N SER A 555 20.89 36.81 14.12
CA SER A 555 21.38 36.14 12.91
C SER A 555 20.24 35.38 12.22
N ALA A 556 20.41 35.08 10.93
CA ALA A 556 19.50 34.25 10.15
C ALA A 556 20.29 33.35 9.20
N VAL A 557 19.64 32.28 8.72
CA VAL A 557 20.17 31.48 7.61
C VAL A 557 20.08 32.31 6.34
N ALA A 558 21.20 32.47 5.63
CA ALA A 558 21.31 33.17 4.35
C ALA A 558 21.54 32.17 3.21
N LEU A 559 20.69 32.27 2.18
CA LEU A 559 20.67 31.37 1.03
C LEU A 559 20.90 32.15 -0.27
N ASN A 560 21.83 31.68 -1.10
CA ASN A 560 22.31 32.39 -2.29
C ASN A 560 21.41 32.31 -3.53
N GLY A 561 20.35 31.49 -3.51
CA GLY A 561 19.47 31.31 -4.66
C GLY A 561 19.98 30.41 -5.79
N SER A 562 21.04 29.63 -5.54
CA SER A 562 21.66 28.71 -6.51
C SER A 562 21.87 27.29 -5.99
N THR A 563 22.48 27.11 -4.83
CA THR A 563 22.86 25.77 -4.30
C THR A 563 22.50 25.56 -2.85
N ASP A 564 22.07 26.64 -2.18
CA ASP A 564 22.02 26.73 -0.73
C ASP A 564 20.65 26.36 -0.21
N TYR A 565 20.62 25.52 0.82
CA TYR A 565 19.40 25.12 1.52
C TYR A 565 19.72 24.55 2.90
N VAL A 566 18.69 24.39 3.72
CA VAL A 566 18.78 23.64 4.98
C VAL A 566 18.17 22.26 4.77
N ASN A 567 18.93 21.22 5.09
CA ASN A 567 18.45 19.84 5.11
C ASN A 567 17.90 19.49 6.49
N LEU A 568 16.65 19.01 6.55
CA LEU A 568 16.00 18.58 7.79
C LEU A 568 15.87 17.05 7.85
N PRO A 569 15.67 16.47 9.05
CA PRO A 569 15.55 15.03 9.21
C PRO A 569 14.37 14.42 8.44
N ALA A 570 14.46 13.12 8.14
CA ALA A 570 13.36 12.35 7.57
C ALA A 570 12.14 12.30 8.50
N ASN A 571 10.96 12.04 7.94
CA ASN A 571 9.69 11.84 8.63
C ASN A 571 9.17 13.04 9.45
N LEU A 572 9.67 14.25 9.15
CA LEU A 572 9.39 15.50 9.88
C LEU A 572 7.90 15.82 10.06
N VAL A 573 7.04 15.36 9.16
CA VAL A 573 5.61 15.71 9.13
C VAL A 573 4.67 14.52 9.35
N THR A 574 5.22 13.35 9.67
CA THR A 574 4.46 12.08 9.75
C THR A 574 3.49 11.99 10.93
N ASP A 575 3.67 12.81 11.97
CA ASP A 575 2.79 12.89 13.13
C ASP A 575 1.93 14.18 13.15
N LEU A 576 1.97 14.97 12.08
CA LEU A 576 1.22 16.22 11.96
C LEU A 576 -0.15 15.98 11.32
N THR A 577 -1.20 16.38 12.04
CA THR A 577 -2.59 16.39 11.57
C THR A 577 -3.03 17.83 11.34
N ASP A 578 -3.54 18.47 12.38
CA ASP A 578 -3.61 19.92 12.43
C ASP A 578 -2.19 20.44 12.68
N PHE A 579 -1.80 21.52 12.01
CA PHE A 579 -0.44 22.03 12.12
C PHE A 579 -0.36 23.54 11.89
N THR A 580 0.80 24.11 12.25
CA THR A 580 1.23 25.43 11.81
C THR A 580 2.69 25.40 11.38
N VAL A 581 3.02 25.98 10.23
CA VAL A 581 4.41 26.36 9.89
C VAL A 581 4.48 27.87 9.85
N ALA A 582 5.43 28.48 10.55
CA ALA A 582 5.61 29.93 10.61
C ALA A 582 7.09 30.32 10.59
N CYS A 583 7.45 31.42 9.93
CA CYS A 583 8.82 31.94 9.91
C CYS A 583 8.87 33.41 9.48
N TRP A 584 10.01 34.05 9.75
CA TRP A 584 10.37 35.32 9.13
C TRP A 584 11.19 35.08 7.87
N VAL A 585 10.84 35.80 6.81
CA VAL A 585 11.43 35.66 5.48
C VAL A 585 11.89 37.02 4.99
N TYR A 586 13.16 37.12 4.59
CA TYR A 586 13.68 38.26 3.82
C TYR A 586 13.97 37.80 2.41
N TRP A 587 13.13 38.20 1.46
CA TRP A 587 13.21 37.72 0.08
C TRP A 587 13.96 38.70 -0.82
N ASN A 588 15.06 38.29 -1.45
CA ASN A 588 15.90 39.20 -2.23
C ASN A 588 15.43 39.40 -3.67
N ALA A 589 14.89 38.35 -4.30
CA ALA A 589 14.63 38.34 -5.74
C ALA A 589 13.24 37.79 -6.05
N ALA A 590 12.44 38.52 -6.83
CA ALA A 590 11.03 38.18 -7.09
C ALA A 590 10.81 36.98 -8.06
N ARG A 591 11.63 35.92 -7.98
CA ARG A 591 11.60 34.76 -8.88
C ARG A 591 10.45 33.81 -8.52
N THR A 592 9.78 33.29 -9.54
CA THR A 592 8.69 32.34 -9.37
C THR A 592 9.22 30.98 -8.91
N TRP A 593 8.45 30.28 -8.05
CA TRP A 593 8.71 28.92 -7.55
C TRP A 593 9.91 28.72 -6.64
N GLU A 594 10.53 29.79 -6.14
CA GLU A 594 11.42 29.64 -4.98
C GLU A 594 10.64 29.06 -3.79
N ARG A 595 11.23 28.12 -3.05
CA ARG A 595 10.57 27.46 -1.91
C ARG A 595 11.12 28.01 -0.62
N ILE A 596 10.24 28.57 0.23
CA ILE A 596 10.59 28.86 1.62
C ILE A 596 10.85 27.53 2.34
N PHE A 597 9.93 26.58 2.20
CA PHE A 597 10.14 25.18 2.57
C PHE A 597 9.49 24.27 1.53
N ASP A 598 9.99 23.03 1.46
CA ASP A 598 9.45 21.94 0.66
C ASP A 598 9.75 20.60 1.35
N PHE A 599 8.70 19.87 1.77
CA PHE A 599 8.80 18.63 2.53
C PHE A 599 8.10 17.49 1.79
N GLY A 600 8.81 16.39 1.52
CA GLY A 600 8.26 15.31 0.71
C GLY A 600 9.19 14.12 0.51
N SER A 601 8.87 13.30 -0.48
CA SER A 601 9.67 12.15 -0.92
C SER A 601 9.96 12.17 -2.43
N GLY A 602 9.73 13.32 -3.07
CA GLY A 602 9.92 13.55 -4.51
C GLY A 602 8.73 14.32 -5.09
N THR A 603 8.63 14.38 -6.41
CA THR A 603 7.60 15.15 -7.14
C THR A 603 6.21 14.52 -7.12
N GLY A 604 6.06 13.29 -6.62
CA GLY A 604 4.75 12.66 -6.44
C GLY A 604 4.09 13.00 -5.10
N ARG A 605 4.86 13.37 -4.07
CA ARG A 605 4.36 13.55 -2.69
C ARG A 605 5.13 14.65 -1.98
N TYR A 606 4.50 15.79 -1.78
CA TYR A 606 5.14 16.93 -1.13
C TYR A 606 4.15 17.94 -0.56
N MET A 607 4.65 18.83 0.30
CA MET A 607 4.03 20.08 0.68
C MET A 607 5.06 21.22 0.63
N PHE A 608 4.67 22.40 0.18
CA PHE A 608 5.57 23.55 0.08
C PHE A 608 4.89 24.87 0.41
N LEU A 609 5.70 25.89 0.72
CA LEU A 609 5.31 27.31 0.66
C LEU A 609 6.25 28.07 -0.28
N THR A 610 5.68 28.79 -1.26
CA THR A 610 6.44 29.67 -2.18
C THR A 610 6.06 31.14 -1.97
N PRO A 611 7.02 32.09 -2.03
CA PRO A 611 6.74 33.52 -2.02
C PRO A 611 5.93 34.00 -3.23
N ARG A 612 6.07 33.30 -4.36
CA ARG A 612 5.41 33.62 -5.63
C ARG A 612 5.25 32.37 -6.48
N SER A 613 4.01 31.95 -6.65
CA SER A 613 3.61 30.91 -7.60
C SER A 613 3.49 31.43 -9.02
N GLY A 614 3.29 30.53 -9.99
CA GLY A 614 3.04 30.88 -11.39
C GLY A 614 1.83 31.79 -11.62
N SER A 615 0.85 31.82 -10.71
CA SER A 615 -0.29 32.74 -10.75
C SER A 615 0.00 34.12 -10.14
N GLY A 616 1.23 34.35 -9.64
CA GLY A 616 1.69 35.65 -9.15
C GLY A 616 1.55 35.88 -7.64
N GLY A 617 0.79 35.05 -6.93
CA GLY A 617 0.62 35.13 -5.47
C GLY A 617 1.49 34.15 -4.68
N ALA A 618 1.75 34.43 -3.40
CA ALA A 618 2.32 33.43 -2.49
C ALA A 618 1.35 32.24 -2.35
N ARG A 619 1.88 31.01 -2.29
CA ARG A 619 1.07 29.78 -2.32
C ARG A 619 1.63 28.72 -1.39
N PHE A 620 0.75 28.15 -0.59
CA PHE A 620 0.98 26.86 0.07
C PHE A 620 0.22 25.78 -0.68
N ALA A 621 0.84 24.63 -0.89
CA ALA A 621 0.19 23.47 -1.48
C ALA A 621 0.69 22.15 -0.87
N ILE A 622 -0.15 21.12 -0.98
CA ILE A 622 0.15 19.73 -0.61
C ILE A 622 -0.45 18.78 -1.66
N THR A 623 0.23 17.66 -1.92
CA THR A 623 -0.23 16.62 -2.84
C THR A 623 0.30 15.24 -2.43
N VAL A 624 -0.46 14.19 -2.76
CA VAL A 624 -0.03 12.79 -2.67
C VAL A 624 0.08 12.10 -4.03
N ASP A 625 -0.18 12.80 -5.12
CA ASP A 625 -0.31 12.32 -6.50
C ASP A 625 0.37 13.23 -7.55
N GLY A 626 1.11 14.26 -7.11
CA GLY A 626 1.91 15.15 -7.95
C GLY A 626 1.27 16.50 -8.26
N GLY A 627 1.94 17.30 -9.10
CA GLY A 627 1.59 18.72 -9.32
C GLY A 627 0.16 18.99 -9.78
N HIS A 628 -0.47 18.05 -10.48
CA HIS A 628 -1.85 18.16 -10.98
C HIS A 628 -2.91 17.91 -9.89
N GLY A 629 -2.57 17.20 -8.82
CA GLY A 629 -3.46 16.94 -7.67
C GLY A 629 -3.22 17.87 -6.48
N GLU A 630 -2.44 18.95 -6.67
CA GLU A 630 -2.17 19.92 -5.61
C GLU A 630 -3.43 20.57 -5.02
N GLN A 631 -3.65 20.35 -3.73
CA GLN A 631 -4.55 21.15 -2.93
C GLN A 631 -3.81 22.39 -2.44
N ALA A 632 -4.36 23.57 -2.67
CA ALA A 632 -3.63 24.81 -2.42
C ALA A 632 -4.45 25.93 -1.79
N VAL A 633 -3.74 26.78 -1.06
CA VAL A 633 -4.20 28.09 -0.61
C VAL A 633 -3.24 29.13 -1.16
N SER A 634 -3.78 30.11 -1.88
CA SER A 634 -3.01 31.17 -2.53
C SER A 634 -3.46 32.53 -2.04
N SER A 635 -2.51 33.44 -1.95
CA SER A 635 -2.78 34.87 -1.85
C SER A 635 -2.91 35.48 -3.24
N THR A 636 -3.42 36.71 -3.32
CA THR A 636 -3.55 37.45 -4.59
C THR A 636 -2.27 38.17 -5.03
N THR A 637 -1.27 38.28 -4.15
CA THR A 637 -0.03 39.04 -4.40
C THR A 637 1.18 38.26 -3.89
N ALA A 638 2.34 38.45 -4.54
CA ALA A 638 3.59 37.86 -4.08
C ALA A 638 4.00 38.46 -2.72
N LEU A 639 4.87 37.75 -1.99
CA LEU A 639 5.51 38.36 -0.83
C LEU A 639 6.34 39.58 -1.26
N PRO A 640 6.38 40.65 -0.46
CA PRO A 640 7.31 41.75 -0.71
C PRO A 640 8.77 41.31 -0.71
N THR A 641 9.58 41.93 -1.57
CA THR A 641 11.04 41.75 -1.57
C THR A 641 11.74 42.80 -0.74
N SER A 642 13.00 42.54 -0.39
CA SER A 642 13.91 43.48 0.30
C SER A 642 13.41 43.99 1.66
N GLN A 643 12.51 43.24 2.31
CA GLN A 643 12.07 43.49 3.68
C GLN A 643 11.72 42.19 4.39
N TRP A 644 11.71 42.23 5.72
CA TRP A 644 11.26 41.11 6.54
C TRP A 644 9.74 40.99 6.48
N VAL A 645 9.27 39.78 6.19
CA VAL A 645 7.85 39.41 6.12
C VAL A 645 7.65 38.19 7.01
N HIS A 646 6.67 38.24 7.91
CA HIS A 646 6.27 37.05 8.65
C HIS A 646 5.24 36.28 7.81
N VAL A 647 5.45 34.99 7.63
CA VAL A 647 4.50 34.11 6.95
C VAL A 647 4.12 32.96 7.87
N ALA A 648 2.85 32.56 7.82
CA ALA A 648 2.39 31.36 8.49
C ALA A 648 1.35 30.62 7.66
N VAL A 649 1.35 29.30 7.75
CA VAL A 649 0.31 28.42 7.20
C VAL A 649 -0.24 27.60 8.34
N THR A 650 -1.57 27.57 8.48
CA THR A 650 -2.26 26.71 9.45
C THR A 650 -3.17 25.72 8.74
N LEU A 651 -3.33 24.53 9.31
CA LEU A 651 -4.38 23.58 8.95
C LEU A 651 -5.15 23.21 10.22
N SER A 652 -6.44 23.55 10.26
CA SER A 652 -7.36 23.17 11.35
C SER A 652 -8.45 22.26 10.78
N GLY A 653 -8.47 20.98 11.17
CA GLY A 653 -9.32 19.99 10.53
C GLY A 653 -9.00 19.88 9.04
N ARG A 654 -9.83 20.51 8.19
CA ARG A 654 -9.71 20.52 6.72
C ARG A 654 -9.57 21.91 6.11
N THR A 655 -9.39 22.93 6.95
CA THR A 655 -9.28 24.32 6.51
C THR A 655 -7.83 24.77 6.59
N ALA A 656 -7.21 25.02 5.43
CA ALA A 656 -5.89 25.61 5.32
C ALA A 656 -5.99 27.14 5.23
N THR A 657 -5.18 27.86 6.00
CA THR A 657 -5.13 29.33 5.96
C THR A 657 -3.68 29.81 5.84
N LEU A 658 -3.43 30.69 4.87
CA LEU A 658 -2.16 31.39 4.68
C LEU A 658 -2.25 32.78 5.31
N TYR A 659 -1.24 33.15 6.08
CA TYR A 659 -1.09 34.45 6.72
C TYR A 659 0.17 35.16 6.23
N VAL A 660 0.06 36.47 6.00
CA VAL A 660 1.19 37.36 5.68
C VAL A 660 1.14 38.54 6.64
N ASN A 661 2.21 38.76 7.40
CA ASN A 661 2.31 39.75 8.48
C ASN A 661 1.13 39.69 9.46
N GLY A 662 0.66 38.48 9.77
CA GLY A 662 -0.45 38.21 10.70
C GLY A 662 -1.85 38.39 10.11
N ALA A 663 -2.00 38.96 8.91
CA ALA A 663 -3.27 39.06 8.21
C ALA A 663 -3.53 37.81 7.36
N VAL A 664 -4.79 37.37 7.27
CA VAL A 664 -5.18 36.28 6.36
C VAL A 664 -4.97 36.73 4.92
N ALA A 665 -4.13 36.00 4.20
CA ALA A 665 -3.83 36.23 2.79
C ALA A 665 -4.59 35.28 1.86
N GLY A 666 -5.04 34.12 2.36
CA GLY A 666 -5.89 33.18 1.64
C GLY A 666 -6.41 32.06 2.55
N THR A 667 -7.52 31.45 2.16
CA THR A 667 -8.12 30.30 2.85
C THR A 667 -8.62 29.28 1.82
N ASN A 668 -8.43 27.99 2.10
CA ASN A 668 -9.06 26.89 1.38
C ASN A 668 -9.74 25.97 2.40
N SER A 669 -11.06 25.77 2.25
CA SER A 669 -11.89 24.91 3.10
C SER A 669 -12.33 23.60 2.42
N ALA A 670 -11.81 23.29 1.23
CA ALA A 670 -12.13 22.08 0.48
C ALA A 670 -11.24 20.91 0.90
N GLU A 671 -11.66 20.19 1.95
CA GLU A 671 -11.12 18.88 2.34
C GLU A 671 -9.58 18.76 2.30
N PHE A 672 -8.89 19.75 2.87
CA PHE A 672 -7.44 19.87 2.75
C PHE A 672 -6.70 18.69 3.40
N LEU A 673 -5.70 18.14 2.70
CA LEU A 673 -4.90 16.99 3.12
C LEU A 673 -4.09 17.31 4.39
N PRO A 674 -4.17 16.47 5.43
CA PRO A 674 -3.27 16.57 6.58
C PRO A 674 -1.87 16.04 6.21
N PRO A 675 -0.77 16.65 6.71
CA PRO A 675 0.60 16.30 6.30
C PRO A 675 0.99 14.83 6.50
N TRP A 676 0.44 14.15 7.52
CA TRP A 676 0.74 12.73 7.74
C TRP A 676 0.37 11.84 6.53
N GLN A 677 -0.57 12.26 5.66
CA GLN A 677 -0.95 11.53 4.44
C GLN A 677 0.18 11.43 3.41
N LEU A 678 1.21 12.30 3.51
CA LEU A 678 2.40 12.20 2.68
C LEU A 678 3.16 10.88 2.92
N GLY A 679 2.98 10.25 4.09
CA GLY A 679 3.74 9.09 4.50
C GLY A 679 5.17 9.47 4.90
N GLY A 680 6.09 8.51 4.84
CA GLY A 680 7.49 8.77 5.19
C GLY A 680 8.16 9.75 4.22
N THR A 681 8.64 10.89 4.73
CA THR A 681 9.32 11.91 3.93
C THR A 681 10.84 11.81 4.10
N SER A 682 11.59 11.85 3.00
CA SER A 682 13.07 11.77 3.00
C SER A 682 13.74 13.04 2.45
N GLN A 683 12.97 13.93 1.83
CA GLN A 683 13.42 15.16 1.18
C GLN A 683 12.71 16.34 1.84
N ASN A 684 13.25 16.78 2.99
CA ASN A 684 12.69 17.86 3.79
C ASN A 684 13.66 19.06 3.80
N TRP A 685 13.30 20.14 3.12
CA TRP A 685 14.20 21.26 2.89
C TRP A 685 13.59 22.62 3.22
N ILE A 686 14.45 23.53 3.66
CA ILE A 686 14.18 24.98 3.65
C ILE A 686 15.04 25.57 2.54
N GLY A 687 14.43 26.24 1.56
CA GLY A 687 15.15 26.90 0.46
C GLY A 687 15.33 26.12 -0.84
N ARG A 688 14.82 24.89 -0.96
CA ARG A 688 14.98 24.02 -2.14
C ARG A 688 13.65 23.37 -2.51
N SER A 689 13.40 23.13 -3.81
CA SER A 689 12.22 22.40 -4.29
C SER A 689 12.48 20.93 -4.59
N GLN A 690 11.43 20.10 -4.55
CA GLN A 690 11.44 18.75 -5.17
C GLN A 690 11.66 18.80 -6.68
N TYR A 691 11.23 19.88 -7.35
CA TYR A 691 11.42 20.03 -8.79
C TYR A 691 12.80 20.62 -9.09
N ALA A 692 13.64 19.83 -9.76
CA ALA A 692 15.01 20.25 -10.08
C ALA A 692 15.09 21.50 -10.97
N ALA A 693 14.03 21.82 -11.72
CA ALA A 693 13.94 23.00 -12.58
C ALA A 693 13.61 24.29 -11.80
N ASP A 694 13.08 24.18 -10.58
CA ASP A 694 12.72 25.34 -9.78
C ASP A 694 13.96 26.00 -9.16
N PRO A 695 13.99 27.35 -9.06
CA PRO A 695 15.12 28.04 -8.45
C PRO A 695 15.20 27.79 -6.93
N TYR A 696 16.42 27.73 -6.43
CA TYR A 696 16.68 27.78 -4.97
C TYR A 696 16.27 29.15 -4.42
N PHE A 697 15.88 29.20 -3.16
CA PHE A 697 15.47 30.43 -2.50
C PHE A 697 16.64 31.42 -2.37
N ASN A 698 16.43 32.67 -2.79
CA ASN A 698 17.40 33.74 -2.61
C ASN A 698 16.92 34.69 -1.51
N GLY A 699 17.52 34.60 -0.34
CA GLY A 699 17.06 35.38 0.80
C GLY A 699 17.59 34.90 2.14
N ARG A 700 16.88 35.28 3.19
CA ARG A 700 17.15 34.84 4.56
C ARG A 700 15.90 34.29 5.22
N ILE A 701 16.10 33.27 6.06
CA ILE A 701 15.06 32.64 6.86
C ILE A 701 15.46 32.74 8.33
N ASP A 702 14.54 33.21 9.14
CA ASP A 702 14.72 33.40 10.57
C ASP A 702 13.52 32.81 11.33
N GLU A 703 13.75 32.39 12.58
CA GLU A 703 12.67 32.06 13.52
C GLU A 703 11.67 30.97 12.99
N PHE A 704 12.17 29.94 12.29
CA PHE A 704 11.36 28.91 11.64
C PHE A 704 10.76 27.93 12.64
N ARG A 705 9.44 27.79 12.64
CA ARG A 705 8.69 26.98 13.60
C ARG A 705 7.68 26.07 12.93
N ILE A 706 7.56 24.86 13.48
CA ILE A 706 6.47 23.95 13.24
C ILE A 706 5.75 23.71 14.57
N TYR A 707 4.42 23.73 14.55
CA TYR A 707 3.57 23.37 15.68
C TYR A 707 2.69 22.19 15.33
N ARG A 708 2.47 21.30 16.31
CA ARG A 708 1.28 20.44 16.33
C ARG A 708 0.10 21.35 16.68
N GLY A 709 -0.98 21.28 15.89
CA GLY A 709 -2.16 22.13 16.03
C GLY A 709 -2.11 23.42 15.21
N ALA A 710 -3.29 23.92 14.85
CA ALA A 710 -3.47 25.20 14.18
C ALA A 710 -3.40 26.35 15.19
N LEU A 711 -2.42 27.25 15.04
CA LEU A 711 -2.38 28.52 15.75
C LEU A 711 -3.56 29.41 15.30
N SER A 712 -4.16 30.14 16.23
CA SER A 712 -5.17 31.14 15.90
C SER A 712 -4.51 32.42 15.37
N ALA A 713 -5.29 33.31 14.76
CA ALA A 713 -4.80 34.62 14.34
C ALA A 713 -4.18 35.41 15.52
N ALA A 714 -4.74 35.28 16.73
CA ALA A 714 -4.20 35.90 17.93
C ALA A 714 -2.85 35.30 18.35
N ASP A 715 -2.69 33.97 18.25
CA ASP A 715 -1.41 33.31 18.54
C ASP A 715 -0.34 33.72 17.52
N ILE A 716 -0.71 33.86 16.24
CA ILE A 716 0.19 34.33 15.18
C ILE A 716 0.62 35.79 15.45
N ALA A 717 -0.31 36.66 15.83
CA ALA A 717 0.00 38.04 16.19
C ALA A 717 0.95 38.11 17.41
N ALA A 718 0.72 37.27 18.41
CA ALA A 718 1.60 37.16 19.57
C ALA A 718 3.01 36.66 19.19
N LEU A 719 3.10 35.66 18.30
CA LEU A 719 4.37 35.14 17.77
C LEU A 719 5.18 36.22 17.06
N ILE A 720 4.52 37.05 16.23
CA ILE A 720 5.14 38.18 15.54
C ILE A 720 5.69 39.20 16.54
N ALA A 721 4.91 39.52 17.57
CA ALA A 721 5.30 40.51 18.59
C ALA A 721 6.47 40.05 19.48
N SER A 722 6.67 38.73 19.63
CA SER A 722 7.78 38.16 20.41
C SER A 722 9.08 37.96 19.63
N SER A 723 9.13 38.33 18.35
CA SER A 723 10.25 38.04 17.42
C SER A 723 11.19 39.22 17.13
#